data_AF-A0A835WLJ5-F1
#
_entry.id   AF-A0A835WLJ5-F1
#
_cell.length_a   1.000
_cell.length_b   1.000
_cell.length_c   1.000
_cell.angle_alpha   90.00
_cell.angle_beta   90.00
_cell.angle_gamma   90.00
#
_symmetry.space_group_name_H-M   'P 1'
#
loop_
_entity.id
_entity.type
_entity.pdbx_description
1 polymer ?
#
loop_
_entity_poly.entity_id
_entity_poly.type
_entity_poly.pdbx_seq_one_letter_code
_entity_poly.pdbx_strand_id
1 'polypeptide(L)'
;MAGSTPPARSASGSFNEPISAVRSLGVWFLLEGLLELRRQIQELGQRPGAPQGAAAGAAAGAPAAAIARAGPEGAGLVVRCGQTEQVFAQLLTQVLEAHPELRHVSLHYHMEPLLEPEPAGAGAAAAAGPGDREAVVQRAVTAWAAKRGVNCSVHPYWDKTLFHPDDLPYPLYGTGKAAAGGGGGSGGGKSGQRPAKPQKQQPERSQFTQAANRDVQRYRTLPAVMTDFRRTTQSACLVRPCLPPPAALPPPPGPWRRNPAATADGLPATASESLWGEIPSSVTALYEAAGPEAVAALARLQELVGLDYGQLYAAGADDPRSAFPFRAGSGEALRRLRYYVWGKAEYDPEAGVLAGQDGPEARQGPLLPLSSPPSLQYFTNTRAQAVGVDNSTKLSPFCALGCITPRRIYQEVEAVREAAKAAGASTAAGYAAAVTGAGVASAQLPAPAECDWLAMHLCIRDFWTYTVLKEGMATLDERGIVGQPVNWRRDEEVLLRWCAGRTGLPFVDANMRELAATGWMSNRGRQNVASLLAKDLQQDWRWGAELFECLLLDSDVAVNYCNWNYFAGVGNDPRNRRFKTVTQGMQYDEDAVLAATWLPELACLPPRLRHAPWSNELLPAEKEAAVAMAVATTRAGTAGTRAAPGGANASAGSIESGGLATVQMGAAAAAFGVVLGRDYPMPIVDPAEQTGTLPAEEKARKAAKARGKVKL
;
A
#
# COMPACT_ATOMS: atom_id res chain seq x y z
N MET A 1 -11.08 50.35 -0.13
CA MET A 1 -11.86 49.65 0.92
C MET A 1 -13.29 49.54 0.46
N ALA A 2 -14.02 48.44 0.59
CA ALA A 2 -13.59 47.03 0.70
C ALA A 2 -14.80 46.21 0.21
N GLY A 3 -14.60 45.32 -0.76
CA GLY A 3 -15.69 44.66 -1.48
C GLY A 3 -15.17 43.51 -2.32
N SER A 4 -14.52 42.56 -1.66
CA SER A 4 -13.97 41.36 -2.29
C SER A 4 -15.09 40.38 -2.63
N THR A 5 -15.55 40.42 -3.88
CA THR A 5 -16.28 39.31 -4.49
C THR A 5 -15.40 38.05 -4.42
N PRO A 6 -15.91 36.89 -4.00
CA PRO A 6 -15.14 35.65 -4.06
C PRO A 6 -14.79 35.32 -5.53
N PRO A 7 -13.62 34.70 -5.79
CA PRO A 7 -13.25 34.31 -7.14
C PRO A 7 -14.27 33.30 -7.69
N ALA A 8 -14.65 33.49 -8.95
CA ALA A 8 -15.60 32.60 -9.62
C ALA A 8 -15.04 31.18 -9.67
N ARG A 9 -15.86 30.19 -9.25
CA ARG A 9 -15.54 28.78 -9.45
C ARG A 9 -15.42 28.50 -10.94
N SER A 10 -14.26 28.02 -11.39
CA SER A 10 -14.06 27.54 -12.75
C SER A 10 -14.82 26.24 -12.96
N ALA A 11 -16.02 26.33 -13.54
CA ALA A 11 -16.84 25.18 -13.89
C ALA A 11 -16.39 24.58 -15.24
N SER A 12 -15.34 23.75 -15.23
CA SER A 12 -15.08 22.72 -16.26
C SER A 12 -13.86 21.86 -15.86
N GLY A 13 -14.11 20.61 -15.48
CA GLY A 13 -13.10 19.61 -15.17
C GLY A 13 -13.78 18.34 -14.67
N SER A 14 -14.36 17.57 -15.60
CA SER A 14 -15.16 16.40 -15.24
C SER A 14 -14.28 15.29 -14.67
N PHE A 15 -14.86 14.38 -13.89
CA PHE A 15 -14.17 13.19 -13.37
C PHE A 15 -13.71 12.18 -14.46
N ASN A 16 -13.92 12.49 -15.74
CA ASN A 16 -13.34 11.74 -16.86
C ASN A 16 -11.90 12.17 -17.20
N GLU A 17 -11.38 13.25 -16.61
CA GLU A 17 -9.96 13.62 -16.75
C GLU A 17 -9.08 12.71 -15.86
N PRO A 18 -8.14 11.94 -16.44
CA PRO A 18 -7.48 10.87 -15.71
C PRO A 18 -6.42 11.40 -14.71
N ILE A 19 -6.65 11.13 -13.42
CA ILE A 19 -5.61 11.27 -12.38
C ILE A 19 -4.61 10.10 -12.39
N SER A 20 -4.87 9.06 -13.19
CA SER A 20 -4.14 7.77 -13.18
C SER A 20 -2.63 7.87 -13.45
N ALA A 21 -2.14 8.99 -13.98
CA ALA A 21 -0.71 9.30 -14.16
C ALA A 21 0.03 9.74 -12.87
N VAL A 22 -0.67 9.93 -11.74
CA VAL A 22 -0.10 10.52 -10.52
C VAL A 22 0.05 9.50 -9.40
N ARG A 23 1.13 9.56 -8.63
CA ARG A 23 1.44 8.67 -7.50
C ARG A 23 2.10 9.49 -6.38
N SER A 24 1.54 10.64 -6.00
CA SER A 24 2.25 11.72 -5.28
C SER A 24 3.06 11.24 -4.07
N LEU A 25 2.39 10.59 -3.10
CA LEU A 25 3.02 10.05 -1.89
C LEU A 25 3.92 8.85 -2.16
N GLY A 26 3.53 7.97 -3.10
CA GLY A 26 4.36 6.86 -3.56
C GLY A 26 5.67 7.31 -4.20
N VAL A 27 5.69 8.44 -4.92
CA VAL A 27 6.89 9.02 -5.55
C VAL A 27 7.90 9.45 -4.49
N TRP A 28 7.49 10.14 -3.43
CA TRP A 28 8.43 10.56 -2.39
C TRP A 28 9.08 9.35 -1.70
N PHE A 29 8.28 8.34 -1.35
CA PHE A 29 8.77 7.08 -0.79
C PHE A 29 9.69 6.32 -1.77
N LEU A 30 9.38 6.31 -3.08
CA LEU A 30 10.26 5.79 -4.12
C LEU A 30 11.62 6.53 -4.17
N LEU A 31 11.63 7.86 -4.11
CA LEU A 31 12.86 8.65 -4.15
C LEU A 31 13.78 8.35 -2.96
N GLU A 32 13.23 8.21 -1.75
CA GLU A 32 13.99 7.75 -0.58
C GLU A 32 14.57 6.33 -0.77
N GLY A 33 13.77 5.41 -1.33
CA GLY A 33 14.21 4.04 -1.61
C GLY A 33 15.33 3.98 -2.65
N LEU A 34 15.28 4.84 -3.68
CA LEU A 34 16.34 4.97 -4.69
C LEU A 34 17.64 5.55 -4.11
N LEU A 35 17.54 6.49 -3.16
CA LEU A 35 18.70 7.03 -2.44
C LEU A 35 19.40 5.94 -1.60
N GLU A 36 18.64 5.13 -0.84
CA GLU A 36 19.25 4.01 -0.12
C GLU A 36 19.82 2.95 -1.09
N LEU A 37 19.10 2.57 -2.14
CA LEU A 37 19.58 1.58 -3.11
C LEU A 37 20.88 2.03 -3.79
N ARG A 38 20.98 3.32 -4.15
CA ARG A 38 22.21 3.90 -4.69
C ARG A 38 23.37 3.79 -3.69
N ARG A 39 23.15 4.14 -2.42
CA ARG A 39 24.15 4.03 -1.34
C ARG A 39 24.63 2.58 -1.18
N GLN A 40 23.71 1.62 -1.08
CA GLN A 40 24.04 0.19 -0.91
C GLN A 40 24.84 -0.37 -2.10
N ILE A 41 24.50 0.01 -3.34
CA ILE A 41 25.27 -0.38 -4.54
C ILE A 41 26.68 0.24 -4.53
N GLN A 42 26.82 1.49 -4.09
CA GLN A 42 28.11 2.17 -3.97
C GLN A 42 28.99 1.49 -2.91
N GLU A 43 28.43 1.08 -1.77
CA GLU A 43 29.14 0.34 -0.72
C GLU A 43 29.65 -1.02 -1.23
N LEU A 44 28.82 -1.77 -1.95
CA LEU A 44 29.22 -3.02 -2.62
C LEU A 44 30.28 -2.81 -3.72
N GLY A 45 30.41 -1.59 -4.24
CA GLY A 45 31.40 -1.23 -5.26
C GLY A 45 32.79 -0.88 -4.73
N GLN A 46 32.98 -0.79 -3.42
CA GLN A 46 34.27 -0.44 -2.80
C GLN A 46 35.17 -1.67 -2.64
N ARG A 47 36.48 -1.52 -2.91
CA ARG A 47 37.45 -2.62 -2.78
C ARG A 47 37.72 -2.94 -1.30
N PRO A 48 37.67 -4.22 -0.88
CA PRO A 48 38.15 -4.63 0.43
C PRO A 48 39.63 -4.21 0.62
N GLY A 49 39.92 -3.48 1.70
CA GLY A 49 41.28 -3.04 2.03
C GLY A 49 41.76 -1.75 1.36
N ALA A 50 40.89 -1.01 0.65
CA ALA A 50 41.19 0.41 0.42
C ALA A 50 41.28 1.14 1.78
N PRO A 51 42.27 2.03 2.00
CA PRO A 51 42.34 2.78 3.25
C PRO A 51 41.05 3.58 3.44
N GLN A 52 40.53 3.64 4.66
CA GLN A 52 39.44 4.53 5.07
C GLN A 52 39.92 6.00 5.04
N GLY A 53 40.21 6.51 3.85
CA GLY A 53 40.83 7.81 3.62
C GLY A 53 39.86 8.96 3.89
N ALA A 54 39.79 9.39 5.14
CA ALA A 54 39.09 10.58 5.65
C ALA A 54 37.56 10.70 5.40
N ALA A 55 36.98 9.93 4.48
CA ALA A 55 35.55 9.94 4.15
C ALA A 55 34.71 8.97 5.01
N ALA A 56 35.34 8.04 5.74
CA ALA A 56 34.63 7.12 6.64
C ALA A 56 33.94 7.85 7.82
N GLY A 57 34.46 9.01 8.24
CA GLY A 57 33.78 9.89 9.21
C GLY A 57 32.58 10.67 8.64
N ALA A 58 32.26 10.51 7.35
CA ALA A 58 31.17 11.21 6.67
C ALA A 58 30.06 10.28 6.14
N ALA A 59 30.21 8.96 6.20
CA ALA A 59 29.29 8.03 5.53
C ALA A 59 27.91 7.89 6.20
N ALA A 60 27.82 8.09 7.53
CA ALA A 60 26.54 8.08 8.27
C ALA A 60 25.81 9.45 8.28
N GLY A 61 26.45 10.51 7.78
CA GLY A 61 25.95 11.89 7.84
C GLY A 61 26.14 12.71 6.56
N ALA A 62 26.51 12.08 5.45
CA ALA A 62 26.63 12.75 4.16
C ALA A 62 25.26 13.33 3.77
N PRO A 63 25.14 14.64 3.48
CA PRO A 63 23.86 15.23 3.12
C PRO A 63 23.33 14.56 1.86
N ALA A 64 22.02 14.27 1.81
CA ALA A 64 21.39 13.54 0.70
C ALA A 64 21.71 14.14 -0.69
N ALA A 65 21.94 15.46 -0.75
CA ALA A 65 22.40 16.17 -1.95
C ALA A 65 23.74 15.66 -2.51
N ALA A 66 24.65 15.14 -1.69
CA ALA A 66 25.91 14.54 -2.14
C ALA A 66 25.68 13.17 -2.81
N ILE A 67 24.86 12.30 -2.20
CA ILE A 67 24.50 10.98 -2.75
C ILE A 67 23.63 11.12 -4.02
N ALA A 68 22.80 12.16 -4.09
CA ALA A 68 22.00 12.48 -5.28
C ALA A 68 22.85 12.90 -6.49
N ARG A 69 23.98 13.59 -6.27
CA ARG A 69 24.83 14.20 -7.31
C ARG A 69 26.12 13.45 -7.64
N ALA A 70 26.71 12.75 -6.67
CA ALA A 70 28.02 12.12 -6.85
C ALA A 70 27.92 10.82 -7.67
N GLY A 71 28.52 10.83 -8.86
CA GLY A 71 28.82 9.63 -9.63
C GLY A 71 30.02 8.89 -9.01
N PRO A 72 29.89 7.61 -8.61
CA PRO A 72 30.96 6.88 -7.95
C PRO A 72 32.11 6.52 -8.91
N GLU A 73 33.31 6.30 -8.34
CA GLU A 73 34.44 5.63 -9.01
C GLU A 73 34.28 4.10 -9.06
N GLY A 74 33.27 3.56 -8.37
CA GLY A 74 32.91 2.14 -8.30
C GLY A 74 31.55 1.83 -8.94
N ALA A 75 30.89 0.77 -8.46
CA ALA A 75 29.51 0.47 -8.83
C ALA A 75 28.53 1.58 -8.39
N GLY A 76 27.42 1.75 -9.11
CA GLY A 76 26.43 2.79 -8.83
C GLY A 76 25.05 2.51 -9.45
N LEU A 77 24.05 3.31 -9.05
CA LEU A 77 22.70 3.26 -9.58
C LEU A 77 22.47 4.37 -10.61
N VAL A 78 22.32 3.97 -11.89
CA VAL A 78 21.93 4.89 -12.97
C VAL A 78 20.46 5.27 -12.82
N VAL A 79 20.18 6.57 -12.78
CA VAL A 79 18.81 7.11 -12.70
C VAL A 79 18.57 8.07 -13.87
N ARG A 80 17.38 8.00 -14.47
CA ARG A 80 16.91 8.82 -15.58
C ARG A 80 15.40 9.01 -15.48
N CYS A 81 14.92 10.16 -15.95
CA CYS A 81 13.49 10.46 -16.11
C CYS A 81 13.17 10.53 -17.61
N GLY A 82 12.01 10.00 -18.01
CA GLY A 82 11.55 9.97 -19.40
C GLY A 82 10.90 8.64 -19.77
N GLN A 83 10.41 8.54 -21.02
CA GLN A 83 9.82 7.31 -21.54
C GLN A 83 10.86 6.19 -21.62
N THR A 84 10.54 5.02 -21.10
CA THR A 84 11.51 3.98 -20.75
C THR A 84 12.31 3.50 -21.95
N GLU A 85 11.66 3.26 -23.10
CA GLU A 85 12.31 2.83 -24.33
C GLU A 85 13.27 3.87 -24.92
N GLN A 86 12.95 5.15 -24.79
CA GLN A 86 13.79 6.27 -25.23
C GLN A 86 15.00 6.41 -24.31
N VAL A 87 14.78 6.33 -22.99
CA VAL A 87 15.83 6.34 -21.97
C VAL A 87 16.85 5.21 -22.20
N PHE A 88 16.39 3.98 -22.43
CA PHE A 88 17.29 2.86 -22.74
C PHE A 88 18.05 3.08 -24.04
N ALA A 89 17.39 3.51 -25.13
CA ALA A 89 18.05 3.74 -26.41
C ALA A 89 19.12 4.86 -26.32
N GLN A 90 18.85 5.94 -25.60
CA GLN A 90 19.81 7.03 -25.38
C GLN A 90 20.99 6.59 -24.50
N LEU A 91 20.73 5.92 -23.38
CA LEU A 91 21.76 5.45 -22.46
C LEU A 91 22.70 4.43 -23.14
N LEU A 92 22.14 3.43 -23.83
CA LEU A 92 22.94 2.42 -24.52
C LEU A 92 23.78 3.02 -25.67
N THR A 93 23.26 4.05 -26.36
CA THR A 93 24.04 4.79 -27.36
C THR A 93 25.23 5.50 -26.73
N GLN A 94 25.02 6.25 -25.64
CA GLN A 94 26.09 6.94 -24.91
C GLN A 94 27.15 5.95 -24.34
N VAL A 95 26.72 4.76 -23.90
CA VAL A 95 27.64 3.70 -23.45
C VAL A 95 28.44 3.13 -24.62
N LEU A 96 27.84 2.91 -25.80
CA LEU A 96 28.56 2.41 -26.99
C LEU A 96 29.56 3.45 -27.55
N GLU A 97 29.26 4.75 -27.43
CA GLU A 97 30.16 5.84 -27.82
C GLU A 97 31.37 5.99 -26.87
N ALA A 98 31.19 5.66 -25.59
CA ALA A 98 32.26 5.58 -24.60
C ALA A 98 33.03 4.23 -24.70
N HIS A 99 32.36 3.16 -25.13
CA HIS A 99 32.87 1.79 -25.22
C HIS A 99 32.62 1.15 -26.60
N PRO A 100 33.37 1.53 -27.65
CA PRO A 100 33.23 0.94 -28.99
C PRO A 100 33.54 -0.56 -29.06
N GLU A 101 34.13 -1.14 -28.01
CA GLU A 101 34.36 -2.56 -27.80
C GLU A 101 33.12 -3.35 -27.36
N LEU A 102 32.00 -2.69 -27.01
CA LEU A 102 30.77 -3.35 -26.59
C LEU A 102 30.24 -4.30 -27.70
N ARG A 103 30.14 -5.60 -27.41
CA ARG A 103 29.62 -6.63 -28.34
C ARG A 103 28.33 -7.30 -27.87
N HIS A 104 27.96 -7.16 -26.59
CA HIS A 104 26.80 -7.82 -26.01
C HIS A 104 26.13 -6.95 -24.94
N VAL A 105 24.80 -6.93 -24.93
CA VAL A 105 23.96 -6.34 -23.88
C VAL A 105 23.03 -7.43 -23.34
N SER A 106 22.98 -7.60 -22.02
CA SER A 106 22.00 -8.47 -21.36
C SER A 106 21.01 -7.65 -20.54
N LEU A 107 19.72 -7.80 -20.86
CA LEU A 107 18.62 -7.14 -20.16
C LEU A 107 18.05 -8.08 -19.10
N HIS A 108 18.13 -7.70 -17.83
CA HIS A 108 17.65 -8.47 -16.68
C HIS A 108 16.55 -7.67 -15.97
N TYR A 109 15.38 -8.28 -15.73
CA TYR A 109 14.26 -7.59 -15.06
C TYR A 109 13.31 -8.55 -14.34
N HIS A 110 12.56 -8.06 -13.35
CA HIS A 110 11.43 -8.78 -12.76
C HIS A 110 10.15 -8.48 -13.53
N MET A 111 9.35 -9.50 -13.80
CA MET A 111 8.06 -9.37 -14.49
C MET A 111 6.94 -8.89 -13.56
N GLU A 112 6.06 -8.04 -14.09
CA GLU A 112 4.82 -7.62 -13.44
C GLU A 112 3.59 -8.41 -13.96
N PRO A 113 2.48 -8.48 -13.20
CA PRO A 113 1.35 -9.38 -13.51
C PRO A 113 0.30 -8.76 -14.43
N LEU A 114 0.27 -7.43 -14.59
CA LEU A 114 -0.79 -6.70 -15.29
C LEU A 114 -0.21 -5.81 -16.40
N LEU A 115 -0.93 -5.77 -17.53
CA LEU A 115 -0.68 -4.83 -18.61
C LEU A 115 -1.37 -3.51 -18.26
N GLU A 116 -0.62 -2.42 -18.11
CA GLU A 116 -1.24 -1.10 -18.17
C GLU A 116 -1.75 -0.84 -19.60
N PRO A 117 -2.93 -0.23 -19.78
CA PRO A 117 -3.37 0.20 -21.10
C PRO A 117 -2.43 1.29 -21.64
N GLU A 118 -2.14 1.26 -22.94
CA GLU A 118 -1.42 2.35 -23.62
C GLU A 118 -2.20 3.67 -23.45
N PRO A 119 -1.54 4.79 -23.13
CA PRO A 119 -2.21 6.08 -23.02
C PRO A 119 -2.82 6.48 -24.37
N ALA A 120 -4.06 6.97 -24.32
CA ALA A 120 -4.84 7.33 -25.50
C ALA A 120 -4.30 8.62 -26.17
N GLY A 121 -3.21 8.48 -26.92
CA GLY A 121 -2.54 9.59 -27.62
C GLY A 121 -1.39 9.20 -28.54
N ALA A 122 -0.84 7.98 -28.45
CA ALA A 122 0.23 7.50 -29.32
C ALA A 122 -0.26 7.28 -30.77
N GLY A 123 -0.04 8.27 -31.64
CA GLY A 123 -0.55 8.27 -33.02
C GLY A 123 0.02 7.17 -33.93
N ALA A 124 -0.84 6.64 -34.81
CA ALA A 124 -0.55 5.94 -36.07
C ALA A 124 0.41 4.72 -36.09
N ALA A 125 1.00 4.30 -34.95
CA ALA A 125 1.67 2.99 -34.80
C ALA A 125 0.69 1.89 -34.31
N ALA A 126 -0.61 2.08 -34.58
CA ALA A 126 -1.74 1.33 -34.03
C ALA A 126 -1.91 -0.08 -34.66
N ALA A 127 -0.92 -0.96 -34.45
CA ALA A 127 -0.99 -2.38 -34.78
C ALA A 127 -0.61 -3.31 -33.61
N ALA A 128 -0.19 -2.75 -32.47
CA ALA A 128 -0.06 -3.47 -31.20
C ALA A 128 -1.29 -3.22 -30.33
N GLY A 129 -1.82 -4.26 -29.71
CA GLY A 129 -2.87 -4.16 -28.68
C GLY A 129 -2.33 -3.56 -27.36
N PRO A 130 -3.09 -3.63 -26.24
CA PRO A 130 -2.69 -3.05 -24.95
C PRO A 130 -1.24 -3.40 -24.59
N GLY A 131 -0.45 -2.35 -24.42
CA GLY A 131 1.00 -2.37 -24.54
C GLY A 131 1.71 -2.83 -23.28
N ASP A 132 2.17 -4.07 -23.32
CA ASP A 132 3.15 -4.62 -22.40
C ASP A 132 4.43 -3.76 -22.33
N ARG A 133 4.60 -3.00 -21.23
CA ARG A 133 5.78 -2.14 -21.00
C ARG A 133 7.08 -2.93 -21.05
N GLU A 134 7.16 -4.10 -20.45
CA GLU A 134 8.37 -4.92 -20.49
C GLU A 134 8.71 -5.37 -21.92
N ALA A 135 7.73 -5.73 -22.76
CA ALA A 135 8.01 -5.99 -24.17
C ALA A 135 8.23 -4.72 -25.01
N VAL A 136 7.70 -3.56 -24.65
CA VAL A 136 8.08 -2.28 -25.29
C VAL A 136 9.58 -2.06 -25.09
N VAL A 137 10.07 -2.17 -23.86
CA VAL A 137 11.49 -2.05 -23.52
C VAL A 137 12.33 -3.14 -24.18
N GLN A 138 11.91 -4.41 -24.11
CA GLN A 138 12.63 -5.52 -24.75
C GLN A 138 12.71 -5.34 -26.28
N ARG A 139 11.62 -4.94 -26.95
CA ARG A 139 11.62 -4.64 -28.39
C ARG A 139 12.56 -3.49 -28.71
N ALA A 140 12.53 -2.42 -27.93
CA ALA A 140 13.38 -1.25 -28.13
C ALA A 140 14.88 -1.56 -27.95
N VAL A 141 15.27 -2.25 -26.88
CA VAL A 141 16.66 -2.66 -26.63
C VAL A 141 17.15 -3.64 -27.70
N THR A 142 16.32 -4.62 -28.07
CA THR A 142 16.66 -5.58 -29.14
C THR A 142 16.85 -4.88 -30.49
N ALA A 143 15.94 -3.95 -30.85
CA ALA A 143 16.02 -3.20 -32.09
C ALA A 143 17.19 -2.19 -32.10
N TRP A 144 17.53 -1.59 -30.95
CA TRP A 144 18.71 -0.75 -30.80
C TRP A 144 20.00 -1.54 -31.05
N ALA A 145 20.10 -2.74 -30.45
CA ALA A 145 21.28 -3.60 -30.54
C ALA A 145 21.49 -4.13 -31.97
N ALA A 146 20.42 -4.63 -32.60
CA ALA A 146 20.44 -5.13 -33.98
C ALA A 146 20.89 -4.06 -34.99
N LYS A 147 20.45 -2.80 -34.83
CA LYS A 147 20.87 -1.67 -35.68
C LYS A 147 22.36 -1.30 -35.55
N ARG A 148 23.05 -1.77 -34.51
CA ARG A 148 24.43 -1.40 -34.17
C ARG A 148 25.40 -2.60 -34.17
N GLY A 149 24.96 -3.78 -34.60
CA GLY A 149 25.78 -4.99 -34.59
C GLY A 149 26.13 -5.51 -33.19
N VAL A 150 25.34 -5.15 -32.19
CA VAL A 150 25.51 -5.58 -30.79
C VAL A 150 24.57 -6.76 -30.53
N ASN A 151 25.06 -7.83 -29.91
CA ASN A 151 24.22 -8.95 -29.50
C ASN A 151 23.35 -8.56 -28.31
N CYS A 152 22.13 -9.11 -28.23
CA CYS A 152 21.20 -8.86 -27.13
C CYS A 152 20.69 -10.18 -26.55
N SER A 153 20.69 -10.32 -25.22
CA SER A 153 19.97 -11.40 -24.53
C SER A 153 19.06 -10.83 -23.44
N VAL A 154 17.95 -11.51 -23.17
CA VAL A 154 16.88 -10.99 -22.31
C VAL A 154 16.46 -12.05 -21.30
N HIS A 155 16.47 -11.68 -20.02
CA HIS A 155 16.35 -12.59 -18.87
C HIS A 155 15.28 -12.06 -17.91
N PRO A 156 14.02 -12.47 -18.09
CA PRO A 156 12.94 -12.14 -17.16
C PRO A 156 12.97 -13.05 -15.93
N TYR A 157 12.67 -12.50 -14.75
CA TYR A 157 12.62 -13.22 -13.47
C TYR A 157 11.28 -13.02 -12.77
N TRP A 158 10.92 -13.95 -11.89
CA TRP A 158 9.73 -13.83 -11.05
C TRP A 158 10.08 -13.96 -9.57
N ASP A 159 9.86 -12.87 -8.82
CA ASP A 159 10.05 -12.84 -7.35
C ASP A 159 8.93 -12.04 -6.64
N LYS A 160 7.83 -11.76 -7.34
CA LYS A 160 6.74 -10.94 -6.80
C LYS A 160 5.94 -11.68 -5.73
N THR A 161 5.91 -13.01 -5.73
CA THR A 161 5.03 -13.86 -4.89
C THR A 161 5.79 -14.74 -3.89
N LEU A 162 5.11 -15.18 -2.83
CA LEU A 162 5.62 -16.12 -1.84
C LEU A 162 5.83 -17.52 -2.44
N PHE A 163 4.81 -18.03 -3.13
CA PHE A 163 4.88 -19.28 -3.90
C PHE A 163 5.29 -18.96 -5.33
N HIS A 164 6.23 -19.71 -5.92
CA HIS A 164 6.61 -19.48 -7.31
C HIS A 164 5.55 -20.07 -8.26
N PRO A 165 5.22 -19.42 -9.39
CA PRO A 165 4.20 -19.89 -10.35
C PRO A 165 4.43 -21.30 -10.91
N ASP A 166 5.69 -21.76 -11.01
CA ASP A 166 6.02 -23.14 -11.42
C ASP A 166 5.80 -24.18 -10.32
N ASP A 167 5.76 -23.76 -9.06
CA ASP A 167 5.56 -24.64 -7.91
C ASP A 167 4.06 -24.77 -7.55
N LEU A 168 3.17 -24.12 -8.31
CA LEU A 168 1.73 -24.18 -8.12
C LEU A 168 1.17 -25.56 -8.52
N PRO A 169 0.25 -26.15 -7.74
CA PRO A 169 -0.30 -27.50 -7.95
C PRO A 169 -1.40 -27.55 -9.03
N TYR A 170 -1.47 -26.53 -9.88
CA TYR A 170 -2.48 -26.39 -10.94
C TYR A 170 -1.82 -26.74 -12.28
N PRO A 171 -2.44 -27.57 -13.13
CA PRO A 171 -1.82 -28.04 -14.38
C PRO A 171 -1.48 -26.86 -15.30
N LEU A 172 -0.17 -26.62 -15.47
CA LEU A 172 0.35 -25.46 -16.21
C LEU A 172 0.07 -25.49 -17.72
N TYR A 173 -0.46 -26.61 -18.22
CA TYR A 173 -0.95 -26.78 -19.59
C TYR A 173 -2.19 -27.67 -19.57
N GLY A 174 -3.19 -27.31 -20.38
CA GLY A 174 -4.23 -28.26 -20.76
C GLY A 174 -3.61 -29.38 -21.59
N THR A 175 -3.54 -30.60 -21.07
CA THR A 175 -3.21 -31.78 -21.88
C THR A 175 -4.32 -31.97 -22.90
N GLY A 176 -4.06 -31.52 -24.13
CA GLY A 176 -5.01 -31.51 -25.23
C GLY A 176 -5.43 -32.90 -25.66
N LYS A 177 -6.41 -33.49 -24.96
CA LYS A 177 -7.41 -34.32 -25.61
C LYS A 177 -8.51 -33.40 -26.10
N ALA A 178 -8.40 -33.02 -27.37
CA ALA A 178 -9.53 -32.48 -28.11
C ALA A 178 -10.73 -33.41 -27.91
N ALA A 179 -11.91 -32.81 -27.67
CA ALA A 179 -13.16 -33.54 -27.64
C ALA A 179 -13.51 -34.02 -29.06
N ALA A 180 -12.89 -35.12 -29.48
CA ALA A 180 -13.30 -35.84 -30.68
C ALA A 180 -14.66 -36.48 -30.41
N GLY A 181 -15.72 -35.87 -30.93
CA GLY A 181 -17.02 -36.53 -31.00
C GLY A 181 -16.99 -37.65 -32.04
N GLY A 182 -17.71 -38.74 -31.75
CA GLY A 182 -18.06 -39.76 -32.74
C GLY A 182 -17.75 -41.20 -32.35
N GLY A 183 -18.74 -42.08 -32.53
CA GLY A 183 -18.53 -43.52 -32.70
C GLY A 183 -18.65 -44.37 -31.44
N GLY A 184 -19.82 -45.00 -31.24
CA GLY A 184 -19.90 -46.21 -30.42
C GLY A 184 -19.24 -47.39 -31.12
N GLY A 185 -18.51 -48.22 -30.38
CA GLY A 185 -17.82 -49.39 -30.91
C GLY A 185 -17.52 -50.41 -29.81
N SER A 186 -18.26 -51.52 -29.84
CA SER A 186 -17.98 -52.70 -28.99
C SER A 186 -16.78 -53.47 -29.54
N GLY A 187 -15.86 -53.91 -28.67
CA GLY A 187 -14.72 -54.75 -29.06
C GLY A 187 -13.82 -55.08 -27.88
N GLY A 188 -13.74 -56.36 -27.50
CA GLY A 188 -12.92 -56.82 -26.38
C GLY A 188 -11.47 -57.14 -26.77
N GLY A 189 -10.56 -57.12 -25.79
CA GLY A 189 -9.17 -57.55 -25.99
C GLY A 189 -8.34 -57.43 -24.70
N LYS A 190 -8.17 -58.54 -23.97
CA LYS A 190 -7.20 -58.61 -22.87
C LYS A 190 -5.82 -58.97 -23.43
N SER A 191 -4.83 -58.09 -23.24
CA SER A 191 -3.42 -58.46 -23.31
C SER A 191 -2.64 -57.72 -22.23
N GLY A 192 -2.08 -58.47 -21.27
CA GLY A 192 -1.35 -57.88 -20.15
C GLY A 192 0.09 -57.54 -20.51
N GLN A 193 0.47 -56.28 -20.34
CA GLN A 193 1.86 -55.88 -20.11
C GLN A 193 1.92 -54.98 -18.88
N ARG A 194 2.84 -55.26 -17.96
CA ARG A 194 3.13 -54.38 -16.82
C ARG A 194 3.72 -53.07 -17.35
N PRO A 195 3.20 -51.89 -16.98
CA PRO A 195 3.91 -50.64 -17.26
C PRO A 195 5.24 -50.63 -16.51
N ALA A 196 6.32 -50.31 -17.20
CA ALA A 196 7.63 -50.11 -16.58
C ALA A 196 7.55 -48.93 -15.59
N LYS A 197 8.34 -49.00 -14.51
CA LYS A 197 8.44 -47.89 -13.55
C LYS A 197 8.93 -46.64 -14.29
N PRO A 198 8.27 -45.47 -14.15
CA PRO A 198 8.80 -44.24 -14.73
C PRO A 198 10.14 -43.92 -14.08
N GLN A 199 11.20 -43.82 -14.90
CA GLN A 199 12.44 -43.19 -14.47
C GLN A 199 12.12 -41.74 -14.09
N LYS A 200 12.58 -41.31 -12.91
CA LYS A 200 12.61 -39.89 -12.55
C LYS A 200 13.67 -39.20 -13.40
N GLN A 201 13.33 -38.87 -14.65
CA GLN A 201 13.98 -37.75 -15.32
C GLN A 201 13.70 -36.52 -14.45
N GLN A 202 14.76 -35.82 -14.02
CA GLN A 202 14.59 -34.46 -13.52
C GLN A 202 13.96 -33.67 -14.67
N PRO A 203 12.85 -32.94 -14.45
CA PRO A 203 12.32 -32.09 -15.50
C PRO A 203 13.40 -31.07 -15.85
N GLU A 204 13.79 -31.02 -17.13
CA GLU A 204 14.60 -29.91 -17.63
C GLU A 204 13.89 -28.62 -17.22
N ARG A 205 14.65 -27.68 -16.64
CA ARG A 205 14.11 -26.37 -16.25
C ARG A 205 13.72 -25.61 -17.51
N SER A 206 12.46 -25.80 -17.92
CA SER A 206 11.81 -25.03 -18.97
C SER A 206 12.09 -23.55 -18.70
N GLN A 207 12.62 -22.84 -19.71
CA GLN A 207 12.91 -21.43 -19.57
C GLN A 207 11.60 -20.69 -19.32
N PHE A 208 11.51 -20.08 -18.15
CA PHE A 208 10.33 -19.39 -17.67
C PHE A 208 10.16 -18.08 -18.44
N THR A 209 9.38 -18.12 -19.53
CA THR A 209 9.24 -16.99 -20.45
C THR A 209 8.04 -16.10 -20.13
N GLN A 210 8.13 -14.84 -20.56
CA GLN A 210 7.05 -13.86 -20.50
C GLN A 210 5.75 -14.37 -21.17
N ALA A 211 5.87 -15.16 -22.25
CA ALA A 211 4.74 -15.82 -22.92
C ALA A 211 4.07 -16.88 -22.03
N ALA A 212 4.86 -17.70 -21.31
CA ALA A 212 4.34 -18.73 -20.42
C ALA A 212 3.64 -18.17 -19.16
N ASN A 213 3.86 -16.90 -18.81
CA ASN A 213 3.11 -16.20 -17.75
C ASN A 213 1.79 -15.58 -18.23
N ARG A 214 1.57 -15.50 -19.54
CA ARG A 214 0.40 -14.84 -20.14
C ARG A 214 -0.61 -15.78 -20.75
N ASP A 215 -0.32 -17.08 -20.75
CA ASP A 215 -1.34 -18.06 -21.06
C ASP A 215 -2.38 -18.10 -19.93
N VAL A 216 -3.50 -17.41 -20.12
CA VAL A 216 -4.65 -17.47 -19.23
C VAL A 216 -5.14 -18.92 -19.02
N GLN A 217 -4.91 -19.83 -19.97
CA GLN A 217 -5.24 -21.25 -19.79
C GLN A 217 -4.39 -21.90 -18.69
N ARG A 218 -3.14 -21.45 -18.46
CA ARG A 218 -2.26 -21.88 -17.35
C ARG A 218 -2.90 -21.68 -15.98
N TYR A 219 -3.66 -20.59 -15.82
CA TYR A 219 -4.33 -20.22 -14.56
C TYR A 219 -5.83 -20.54 -14.56
N ARG A 220 -6.37 -21.17 -15.62
CA ARG A 220 -7.81 -21.47 -15.74
C ARG A 220 -8.36 -22.37 -14.62
N THR A 221 -7.51 -23.22 -14.05
CA THR A 221 -7.85 -24.11 -12.93
C THR A 221 -7.54 -23.52 -11.55
N LEU A 222 -7.03 -22.29 -11.48
CA LEU A 222 -6.84 -21.56 -10.22
C LEU A 222 -8.20 -21.38 -9.52
N PRO A 223 -8.34 -21.74 -8.22
CA PRO A 223 -9.59 -21.60 -7.50
C PRO A 223 -10.08 -20.15 -7.48
N ALA A 224 -11.37 -19.91 -7.72
CA ALA A 224 -11.96 -18.59 -7.57
C ALA A 224 -12.08 -18.14 -6.09
N VAL A 225 -11.95 -19.07 -5.13
CA VAL A 225 -12.12 -18.81 -3.70
C VAL A 225 -10.76 -18.88 -2.98
N MET A 226 -10.39 -17.77 -2.34
CA MET A 226 -9.19 -17.59 -1.52
C MET A 226 -8.87 -18.79 -0.60
N THR A 227 -9.88 -19.28 0.13
CA THR A 227 -9.73 -20.36 1.11
C THR A 227 -9.22 -21.66 0.47
N ASP A 228 -9.64 -21.94 -0.77
CA ASP A 228 -9.30 -23.16 -1.48
C ASP A 228 -7.97 -23.02 -2.23
N PHE A 229 -7.66 -21.83 -2.75
CA PHE A 229 -6.30 -21.51 -3.20
C PHE A 229 -5.29 -21.74 -2.07
N ARG A 230 -5.52 -21.10 -0.91
CA ARG A 230 -4.67 -21.20 0.28
C ARG A 230 -4.49 -22.65 0.73
N ARG A 231 -5.58 -23.41 0.83
CA ARG A 231 -5.54 -24.81 1.29
C ARG A 231 -4.65 -25.66 0.38
N THR A 232 -4.81 -25.50 -0.93
CA THR A 232 -4.03 -26.26 -1.91
C THR A 232 -2.56 -25.85 -1.89
N THR A 233 -2.24 -24.54 -1.93
CA THR A 233 -0.84 -24.07 -1.94
C THR A 233 -0.10 -24.39 -0.65
N GLN A 234 -0.71 -24.19 0.53
CA GLN A 234 -0.09 -24.57 1.80
C GLN A 234 0.16 -26.09 1.94
N SER A 235 -0.60 -26.92 1.23
CA SER A 235 -0.44 -28.39 1.27
C SER A 235 0.54 -28.96 0.23
N ALA A 236 0.83 -28.22 -0.85
CA ALA A 236 1.49 -28.77 -2.03
C ALA A 236 2.69 -27.93 -2.54
N CYS A 237 2.77 -26.64 -2.21
CA CYS A 237 3.87 -25.77 -2.61
C CYS A 237 4.98 -25.73 -1.54
N LEU A 238 6.22 -25.62 -1.99
CA LEU A 238 7.34 -25.21 -1.13
C LEU A 238 7.65 -23.73 -1.35
N VAL A 239 7.98 -23.02 -0.28
CA VAL A 239 8.51 -21.65 -0.39
C VAL A 239 9.99 -21.72 -0.74
N ARG A 240 10.37 -21.17 -1.91
CA ARG A 240 11.77 -21.14 -2.35
C ARG A 240 12.60 -20.19 -1.46
N PRO A 241 13.84 -20.56 -1.06
CA PRO A 241 14.68 -19.69 -0.25
C PRO A 241 15.03 -18.38 -0.98
N CYS A 242 15.22 -17.30 -0.23
CA CYS A 242 15.81 -16.07 -0.76
C CYS A 242 17.26 -16.33 -1.20
N LEU A 243 17.69 -15.65 -2.26
CA LEU A 243 19.09 -15.63 -2.66
C LEU A 243 19.87 -14.68 -1.73
N PRO A 244 21.12 -15.01 -1.34
CA PRO A 244 21.96 -14.06 -0.62
C PRO A 244 22.35 -12.89 -1.53
N PRO A 245 22.56 -11.67 -0.98
CA PRO A 245 23.12 -10.57 -1.74
C PRO A 245 24.57 -10.90 -2.18
N PRO A 246 25.06 -10.30 -3.28
CA PRO A 246 26.46 -10.44 -3.69
C PRO A 246 27.38 -9.78 -2.66
N ALA A 247 28.57 -10.36 -2.44
CA ALA A 247 29.55 -9.82 -1.50
C ALA A 247 30.25 -8.53 -2.01
N ALA A 248 30.26 -8.32 -3.33
CA ALA A 248 30.77 -7.13 -3.99
C ALA A 248 30.13 -6.99 -5.38
N LEU A 249 30.13 -5.77 -5.94
CA LEU A 249 29.74 -5.48 -7.32
C LEU A 249 30.94 -4.91 -8.08
N PRO A 250 31.22 -5.38 -9.31
CA PRO A 250 32.31 -4.83 -10.10
C PRO A 250 32.00 -3.37 -10.50
N PRO A 251 33.02 -2.50 -10.62
CA PRO A 251 32.84 -1.19 -11.23
C PRO A 251 32.41 -1.33 -12.70
N PRO A 252 31.74 -0.32 -13.28
CA PRO A 252 31.45 -0.32 -14.70
C PRO A 252 32.74 -0.27 -15.54
N PRO A 253 32.67 -0.58 -16.86
CA PRO A 253 33.79 -0.39 -17.76
C PRO A 253 34.23 1.08 -17.82
N GLY A 254 35.54 1.32 -17.71
CA GLY A 254 36.19 2.62 -17.96
C GLY A 254 35.60 3.85 -17.23
N PRO A 255 35.88 5.08 -17.70
CA PRO A 255 35.30 6.29 -17.14
C PRO A 255 33.83 6.40 -17.56
N TRP A 256 32.91 6.23 -16.60
CA TRP A 256 31.45 6.27 -16.82
C TRP A 256 30.91 7.70 -17.03
N ARG A 257 31.42 8.36 -18.07
CA ARG A 257 31.14 9.75 -18.48
C ARG A 257 30.90 9.82 -19.99
N ARG A 258 30.25 10.89 -20.44
CA ARG A 258 30.12 11.16 -21.89
C ARG A 258 31.49 11.32 -22.55
N ASN A 259 31.62 10.81 -23.77
CA ASN A 259 32.78 11.07 -24.62
C ASN A 259 32.71 12.52 -25.16
N PRO A 260 33.61 13.45 -24.79
CA PRO A 260 33.51 14.85 -25.22
C PRO A 260 33.67 15.06 -26.74
N ALA A 261 34.29 14.10 -27.43
CA ALA A 261 34.48 14.13 -28.88
C ALA A 261 33.23 13.65 -29.67
N ALA A 262 32.25 13.03 -29.00
CA ALA A 262 31.04 12.51 -29.61
C ALA A 262 29.89 13.56 -29.54
N THR A 263 30.03 14.65 -30.31
CA THR A 263 28.98 15.69 -30.45
C THR A 263 28.21 15.58 -31.77
N ALA A 264 28.22 14.40 -32.39
CA ALA A 264 27.48 14.10 -33.62
C ALA A 264 26.16 13.37 -33.31
N ASP A 265 25.17 14.12 -32.79
CA ASP A 265 23.71 13.91 -32.98
C ASP A 265 22.87 14.74 -31.98
N GLY A 266 22.75 16.05 -32.23
CA GLY A 266 21.61 16.90 -31.82
C GLY A 266 21.20 17.04 -30.34
N LEU A 267 21.84 16.35 -29.39
CA LEU A 267 21.44 16.34 -27.98
C LEU A 267 21.91 17.63 -27.27
N PRO A 268 21.05 18.29 -26.46
CA PRO A 268 21.38 19.55 -25.82
C PRO A 268 22.55 19.42 -24.83
N ALA A 269 23.41 20.45 -24.83
CA ALA A 269 24.66 20.52 -24.06
C ALA A 269 24.48 20.77 -22.55
N THR A 270 23.27 20.58 -22.01
CA THR A 270 22.92 20.82 -20.59
C THR A 270 22.88 19.56 -19.73
N ALA A 271 23.03 18.37 -20.32
CA ALA A 271 23.09 17.12 -19.57
C ALA A 271 24.45 16.94 -18.89
N SER A 272 24.45 16.57 -17.60
CA SER A 272 25.69 16.37 -16.81
C SER A 272 26.66 15.40 -17.51
N GLU A 273 27.97 15.63 -17.39
CA GLU A 273 29.00 14.76 -17.93
C GLU A 273 28.94 13.31 -17.41
N SER A 274 28.30 13.12 -16.25
CA SER A 274 28.11 11.83 -15.57
C SER A 274 27.02 10.99 -16.22
N LEU A 275 27.34 9.74 -16.57
CA LEU A 275 26.32 8.79 -17.04
C LEU A 275 25.45 8.24 -15.89
N TRP A 276 25.71 8.58 -14.63
CA TRP A 276 24.92 8.13 -13.48
C TRP A 276 23.57 8.84 -13.35
N GLY A 277 23.49 10.14 -13.67
CA GLY A 277 22.28 10.96 -13.55
C GLY A 277 21.87 11.25 -12.09
N GLU A 278 21.12 12.33 -11.91
CA GLU A 278 20.67 12.78 -10.59
C GLU A 278 19.34 12.13 -10.18
N ILE A 279 19.17 11.88 -8.88
CA ILE A 279 17.86 11.54 -8.30
C ILE A 279 17.11 12.87 -8.06
N PRO A 280 15.87 13.04 -8.57
CA PRO A 280 15.09 14.25 -8.35
C PRO A 280 14.94 14.60 -6.86
N SER A 281 15.10 15.89 -6.53
CA SER A 281 15.10 16.38 -5.15
C SER A 281 13.71 16.61 -4.56
N SER A 282 12.66 16.60 -5.38
CA SER A 282 11.28 16.77 -4.94
C SER A 282 10.29 16.10 -5.88
N VAL A 283 9.07 15.85 -5.37
CA VAL A 283 7.95 15.34 -6.17
C VAL A 283 7.57 16.33 -7.27
N THR A 284 7.50 17.64 -6.96
CA THR A 284 7.23 18.70 -7.94
C THR A 284 8.23 18.67 -9.10
N ALA A 285 9.53 18.57 -8.83
CA ALA A 285 10.57 18.52 -9.86
C ALA A 285 10.45 17.27 -10.76
N LEU A 286 9.98 16.14 -10.22
CA LEU A 286 9.70 14.96 -11.04
C LEU A 286 8.50 15.19 -11.97
N TYR A 287 7.40 15.78 -11.46
CA TYR A 287 6.21 16.06 -12.28
C TYR A 287 6.47 17.14 -13.35
N GLU A 288 7.24 18.18 -13.03
CA GLU A 288 7.73 19.16 -14.01
C GLU A 288 8.58 18.51 -15.10
N ALA A 289 9.50 17.60 -14.73
CA ALA A 289 10.32 16.85 -15.67
C ALA A 289 9.52 15.82 -16.51
N ALA A 290 8.37 15.34 -16.01
CA ALA A 290 7.45 14.47 -16.73
C ALA A 290 6.54 15.22 -17.73
N GLY A 291 6.38 16.54 -17.57
CA GLY A 291 5.70 17.42 -18.52
C GLY A 291 4.33 17.95 -18.06
N PRO A 292 3.69 18.80 -18.88
CA PRO A 292 2.52 19.59 -18.46
C PRO A 292 1.30 18.76 -18.08
N GLU A 293 1.08 17.61 -18.74
CA GLU A 293 -0.03 16.69 -18.40
C GLU A 293 0.14 16.11 -16.99
N ALA A 294 1.36 15.75 -16.61
CA ALA A 294 1.69 15.19 -15.31
C ALA A 294 1.54 16.25 -14.19
N VAL A 295 1.92 17.50 -14.48
CA VAL A 295 1.67 18.66 -13.58
C VAL A 295 0.18 18.94 -13.42
N ALA A 296 -0.60 18.93 -14.51
CA ALA A 296 -2.05 19.14 -14.46
C ALA A 296 -2.76 18.05 -13.66
N ALA A 297 -2.39 16.79 -13.86
CA ALA A 297 -2.94 15.67 -13.11
C ALA A 297 -2.59 15.76 -11.61
N LEU A 298 -1.36 16.19 -11.25
CA LEU A 298 -0.99 16.43 -9.85
C LEU A 298 -1.86 17.55 -9.24
N ALA A 299 -2.05 18.67 -9.94
CA ALA A 299 -2.92 19.76 -9.49
C ALA A 299 -4.36 19.28 -9.28
N ARG A 300 -4.89 18.43 -10.17
CA ARG A 300 -6.22 17.82 -10.01
C ARG A 300 -6.30 16.89 -8.80
N LEU A 301 -5.30 16.03 -8.57
CA LEU A 301 -5.26 15.20 -7.36
C LEU A 301 -5.29 16.05 -6.08
N GLN A 302 -4.50 17.12 -6.03
CA GLN A 302 -4.46 18.07 -4.91
C GLN A 302 -5.82 18.74 -4.65
N GLU A 303 -6.56 19.08 -5.71
CA GLU A 303 -7.93 19.60 -5.61
C GLU A 303 -8.90 18.56 -5.03
N LEU A 304 -8.85 17.31 -5.51
CA LEU A 304 -9.74 16.21 -5.07
C LEU A 304 -9.60 15.90 -3.58
N VAL A 305 -8.37 15.95 -3.02
CA VAL A 305 -8.12 15.68 -1.60
C VAL A 305 -8.07 16.94 -0.72
N GLY A 306 -7.94 18.13 -1.32
CA GLY A 306 -7.81 19.39 -0.60
C GLY A 306 -6.45 19.60 0.08
N LEU A 307 -5.36 19.05 -0.48
CA LEU A 307 -4.00 19.13 0.07
C LEU A 307 -3.00 19.58 -1.00
N ASP A 308 -2.07 20.45 -0.64
CA ASP A 308 -0.90 20.81 -1.45
C ASP A 308 0.27 19.88 -1.08
N TYR A 309 0.65 18.97 -1.99
CA TYR A 309 1.73 18.03 -1.76
C TYR A 309 3.11 18.71 -1.78
N GLY A 310 3.29 19.77 -2.57
CA GLY A 310 4.53 20.57 -2.55
C GLY A 310 4.82 21.15 -1.17
N GLN A 311 3.80 21.72 -0.52
CA GLN A 311 3.89 22.22 0.85
C GLN A 311 4.07 21.09 1.88
N LEU A 312 3.34 19.98 1.72
CA LEU A 312 3.44 18.83 2.63
C LEU A 312 4.87 18.25 2.68
N TYR A 313 5.57 18.19 1.54
CA TYR A 313 6.98 17.77 1.49
C TYR A 313 7.94 18.83 2.01
N ALA A 314 7.70 20.11 1.72
CA ALA A 314 8.54 21.20 2.24
C ALA A 314 8.54 21.26 3.77
N ALA A 315 7.45 20.85 4.41
CA ALA A 315 7.33 20.72 5.87
C ALA A 315 8.05 19.49 6.48
N GLY A 316 8.67 18.62 5.66
CA GLY A 316 9.43 17.46 6.12
C GLY A 316 8.67 16.12 6.12
N ALA A 317 7.51 16.03 5.45
CA ALA A 317 6.75 14.82 5.09
C ALA A 317 6.22 13.90 6.22
N ASP A 318 6.82 13.93 7.41
CA ASP A 318 6.46 13.08 8.55
C ASP A 318 5.26 13.67 9.33
N ASP A 319 4.02 13.36 8.91
CA ASP A 319 2.85 13.64 9.74
C ASP A 319 2.91 12.78 11.03
N PRO A 320 3.00 13.37 12.23
CA PRO A 320 3.15 12.62 13.48
C PRO A 320 1.93 11.79 13.85
N ARG A 321 0.80 11.98 13.16
CA ARG A 321 -0.43 11.18 13.30
C ARG A 321 -0.41 9.90 12.46
N SER A 322 0.55 9.78 11.54
CA SER A 322 0.63 8.64 10.62
C SER A 322 0.80 7.32 11.35
N ALA A 323 -0.07 6.35 11.05
CA ALA A 323 0.13 4.97 11.45
C ALA A 323 1.32 4.31 10.71
N PHE A 324 1.80 4.91 9.61
CA PHE A 324 3.02 4.51 8.90
C PHE A 324 4.08 5.63 9.00
N PRO A 325 4.85 5.70 10.10
CA PRO A 325 5.86 6.75 10.33
C PRO A 325 7.25 6.38 9.81
N PHE A 326 7.34 5.47 8.83
CA PHE A 326 8.58 4.86 8.36
C PHE A 326 9.06 5.47 7.05
N ARG A 327 10.37 5.55 6.90
CA ARG A 327 11.07 5.97 5.68
C ARG A 327 11.22 4.78 4.73
N ALA A 328 11.48 5.02 3.46
CA ALA A 328 11.63 3.94 2.49
C ALA A 328 12.98 3.21 2.61
N GLY A 329 13.11 2.10 1.87
CA GLY A 329 14.37 1.37 1.73
C GLY A 329 14.39 -0.02 2.37
N SER A 330 15.36 -0.83 1.96
CA SER A 330 15.51 -2.23 2.39
C SER A 330 16.04 -2.35 3.83
N GLY A 331 16.86 -1.39 4.27
CA GLY A 331 17.36 -1.33 5.65
C GLY A 331 16.23 -1.12 6.65
N GLU A 332 15.37 -0.14 6.39
CA GLU A 332 14.21 0.14 7.24
C GLU A 332 13.16 -0.97 7.18
N ALA A 333 12.93 -1.57 6.00
CA ALA A 333 12.06 -2.74 5.86
C ALA A 333 12.49 -3.92 6.75
N LEU A 334 13.80 -4.21 6.79
CA LEU A 334 14.36 -5.28 7.61
C LEU A 334 14.32 -4.93 9.11
N ARG A 335 14.60 -3.67 9.49
CA ARG A 335 14.43 -3.19 10.88
C ARG A 335 12.99 -3.36 11.34
N ARG A 336 12.01 -2.91 10.53
CA ARG A 336 10.58 -3.04 10.85
C ARG A 336 10.12 -4.49 10.95
N LEU A 337 10.54 -5.36 10.01
CA LEU A 337 10.21 -6.78 10.04
C LEU A 337 10.73 -7.43 11.32
N ARG A 338 12.01 -7.22 11.64
CA ARG A 338 12.64 -7.82 12.82
C ARG A 338 12.03 -7.32 14.12
N TYR A 339 11.81 -6.01 14.24
CA TYR A 339 11.08 -5.43 15.37
C TYR A 339 9.72 -6.08 15.59
N TYR A 340 8.93 -6.27 14.51
CA TYR A 340 7.57 -6.80 14.62
C TYR A 340 7.53 -8.29 14.98
N VAL A 341 8.49 -9.08 14.46
CA VAL A 341 8.56 -10.54 14.60
C VAL A 341 9.28 -10.97 15.88
N TRP A 342 10.41 -10.32 16.21
CA TRP A 342 11.32 -10.68 17.31
C TRP A 342 11.30 -9.71 18.50
N GLY A 343 10.73 -8.51 18.34
CA GLY A 343 10.62 -7.50 19.41
C GLY A 343 11.81 -6.54 19.44
N LYS A 344 11.96 -5.81 20.57
CA LYS A 344 13.02 -4.82 20.77
C LYS A 344 14.42 -5.41 21.08
N ALA A 345 14.60 -6.72 20.94
CA ALA A 345 15.90 -7.33 21.15
C ALA A 345 16.93 -6.78 20.17
N GLU A 346 18.11 -6.57 20.69
CA GLU A 346 19.24 -5.95 20.02
C GLU A 346 19.83 -6.95 18.92
N TYR A 347 20.14 -6.52 17.65
CA TYR A 347 20.80 -7.24 16.50
C TYR A 347 22.15 -6.65 15.92
N ASP A 348 23.35 -7.30 16.00
CA ASP A 348 24.69 -6.73 15.61
C ASP A 348 25.22 -7.27 14.29
N PRO A 349 26.08 -6.50 13.58
CA PRO A 349 26.50 -6.85 12.23
C PRO A 349 27.62 -7.91 12.13
N GLU A 350 28.42 -8.16 13.17
CA GLU A 350 29.52 -9.14 13.17
C GLU A 350 29.16 -10.48 13.82
N ALA A 351 28.26 -10.51 14.81
CA ALA A 351 27.78 -11.72 15.50
C ALA A 351 26.33 -12.09 15.17
N GLY A 352 25.53 -11.15 14.66
CA GLY A 352 24.10 -11.34 14.41
C GLY A 352 23.16 -11.02 15.59
N VAL A 353 23.60 -10.30 16.63
CA VAL A 353 22.87 -9.92 17.89
C VAL A 353 23.46 -8.60 18.52
N LEU A 354 22.75 -7.49 18.85
CA LEU A 354 23.27 -6.07 18.90
C LEU A 354 24.33 -5.83 19.97
N ALA A 355 25.27 -4.99 19.55
CA ALA A 355 25.63 -3.77 20.22
C ALA A 355 25.70 -2.66 19.15
N GLY A 356 25.35 -1.41 19.51
CA GLY A 356 25.44 -0.24 18.62
C GLY A 356 26.86 -0.03 18.05
N GLN A 357 27.10 0.88 17.12
CA GLN A 357 26.73 2.31 17.13
C GLN A 357 26.48 2.78 15.66
N ASP A 358 25.71 3.83 15.33
CA ASP A 358 25.53 5.13 15.99
C ASP A 358 24.07 5.67 16.00
N GLY A 359 23.76 6.51 17.01
CA GLY A 359 22.95 7.73 16.83
C GLY A 359 21.40 7.64 16.79
N PRO A 360 20.71 7.43 17.92
CA PRO A 360 19.27 7.65 18.05
C PRO A 360 18.94 9.08 18.54
N GLU A 361 19.11 10.11 17.71
CA GLU A 361 18.61 11.46 18.02
C GLU A 361 17.40 11.86 17.16
N ALA A 362 16.37 12.36 17.83
CA ALA A 362 15.10 12.88 17.31
C ALA A 362 13.95 11.89 16.98
N ARG A 363 13.44 11.19 18.01
CA ARG A 363 11.98 10.99 18.24
C ARG A 363 11.70 10.63 19.70
N GLN A 364 11.62 11.64 20.56
CA GLN A 364 11.25 11.47 21.98
C GLN A 364 9.75 11.21 22.14
N GLY A 365 9.36 9.94 21.97
CA GLY A 365 8.12 9.38 22.52
C GLY A 365 8.46 8.27 23.54
N PRO A 366 7.56 7.91 24.47
CA PRO A 366 7.85 6.89 25.47
C PRO A 366 8.09 5.52 24.81
N LEU A 367 9.36 5.15 24.72
CA LEU A 367 9.80 3.85 24.24
C LEU A 367 9.33 2.76 25.22
N LEU A 368 8.31 1.98 24.82
CA LEU A 368 7.86 0.83 25.61
C LEU A 368 9.06 -0.10 25.95
N PRO A 369 9.22 -0.56 27.20
CA PRO A 369 10.41 -1.27 27.66
C PRO A 369 10.50 -2.70 27.11
N LEU A 370 11.73 -3.23 27.17
CA LEU A 370 12.17 -4.59 26.78
C LEU A 370 11.47 -5.77 27.50
N SER A 371 10.47 -5.50 28.34
CA SER A 371 9.63 -6.49 29.00
C SER A 371 8.38 -6.89 28.20
N SER A 372 8.18 -6.31 27.01
CA SER A 372 6.99 -6.54 26.17
C SER A 372 7.28 -7.57 25.07
N PRO A 373 6.42 -8.57 24.82
CA PRO A 373 6.63 -9.53 23.74
C PRO A 373 6.48 -8.88 22.35
N PRO A 374 7.01 -9.51 21.29
CA PRO A 374 6.91 -9.00 19.91
C PRO A 374 5.47 -8.75 19.47
N SER A 375 5.25 -7.69 18.69
CA SER A 375 3.92 -7.29 18.23
C SER A 375 3.19 -8.40 17.45
N LEU A 376 3.92 -9.30 16.77
CA LEU A 376 3.36 -10.48 16.11
C LEU A 376 2.58 -11.39 17.08
N GLN A 377 2.93 -11.46 18.38
CA GLN A 377 2.19 -12.23 19.40
C GLN A 377 0.73 -11.77 19.57
N TYR A 378 0.36 -10.59 19.07
CA TYR A 378 -1.00 -10.06 19.17
C TYR A 378 -1.69 -9.86 17.82
N PHE A 379 -1.04 -10.26 16.72
CA PHE A 379 -1.44 -9.92 15.35
C PHE A 379 -2.91 -10.22 15.05
N THR A 380 -3.43 -11.39 15.46
CA THR A 380 -4.83 -11.78 15.24
C THR A 380 -5.84 -10.81 15.86
N ASN A 381 -5.52 -10.28 17.04
CA ASN A 381 -6.39 -9.37 17.79
C ASN A 381 -6.24 -7.92 17.33
N THR A 382 -5.03 -7.49 16.97
CA THR A 382 -4.72 -6.08 16.67
C THR A 382 -4.92 -5.70 15.20
N ARG A 383 -4.72 -6.63 14.25
CA ARG A 383 -4.77 -6.39 12.78
C ARG A 383 -6.06 -5.78 12.21
N ALA A 384 -7.11 -5.69 13.01
CA ALA A 384 -8.41 -5.13 12.62
C ALA A 384 -8.69 -3.75 13.24
N GLN A 385 -7.85 -3.29 14.18
CA GLN A 385 -7.89 -1.93 14.73
C GLN A 385 -7.55 -0.91 13.63
N ALA A 386 -8.16 0.28 13.70
CA ALA A 386 -7.86 1.33 12.74
C ALA A 386 -6.60 2.12 13.11
N VAL A 387 -6.33 2.31 14.41
CA VAL A 387 -5.26 3.17 14.94
C VAL A 387 -4.04 2.36 15.39
N GLY A 388 -2.84 2.93 15.21
CA GLY A 388 -1.61 2.48 15.86
C GLY A 388 -0.59 1.83 14.92
N VAL A 389 0.69 2.13 15.15
CA VAL A 389 1.80 1.62 14.35
C VAL A 389 1.92 0.09 14.47
N ASP A 390 1.82 -0.45 15.69
CA ASP A 390 2.00 -1.89 15.96
C ASP A 390 0.72 -2.72 15.88
N ASN A 391 -0.40 -2.12 15.47
CA ASN A 391 -1.63 -2.87 15.22
C ASN A 391 -1.48 -3.90 14.08
N SER A 392 -0.44 -3.78 13.26
CA SER A 392 -0.15 -4.63 12.11
C SER A 392 1.32 -4.46 11.70
N THR A 393 1.81 -5.32 10.80
CA THR A 393 3.22 -5.36 10.42
C THR A 393 3.76 -4.06 9.83
N LYS A 394 2.90 -3.27 9.17
CA LYS A 394 3.27 -2.09 8.36
C LYS A 394 4.30 -2.40 7.26
N LEU A 395 4.36 -3.64 6.78
CA LEU A 395 5.32 -4.05 5.74
C LEU A 395 4.83 -3.83 4.31
N SER A 396 3.59 -3.38 4.11
CA SER A 396 2.98 -3.31 2.78
C SER A 396 3.68 -2.32 1.81
N PRO A 397 4.10 -1.10 2.21
CA PRO A 397 4.82 -0.20 1.29
C PRO A 397 6.16 -0.78 0.84
N PHE A 398 6.91 -1.37 1.78
CA PHE A 398 8.16 -2.06 1.48
C PHE A 398 7.98 -3.28 0.55
N CYS A 399 6.85 -3.98 0.63
CA CYS A 399 6.51 -5.09 -0.26
C CYS A 399 6.04 -4.64 -1.65
N ALA A 400 5.42 -3.46 -1.76
CA ALA A 400 4.98 -2.89 -3.03
C ALA A 400 6.18 -2.32 -3.81
N LEU A 401 7.07 -1.58 -3.14
CA LEU A 401 8.29 -1.01 -3.71
C LEU A 401 9.40 -2.06 -3.94
N GLY A 402 9.28 -3.27 -3.40
CA GLY A 402 10.28 -4.33 -3.54
C GLY A 402 11.48 -4.22 -2.58
N CYS A 403 11.44 -3.31 -1.61
CA CYS A 403 12.44 -3.22 -0.53
C CYS A 403 12.55 -4.50 0.32
N ILE A 404 11.47 -5.29 0.38
CA ILE A 404 11.47 -6.62 1.01
C ILE A 404 10.54 -7.58 0.28
N THR A 405 10.97 -8.85 0.13
CA THR A 405 10.17 -9.88 -0.57
C THR A 405 9.24 -10.62 0.40
N PRO A 406 8.10 -11.15 -0.07
CA PRO A 406 7.25 -12.04 0.72
C PRO A 406 8.02 -13.27 1.25
N ARG A 407 8.97 -13.76 0.46
CA ARG A 407 9.83 -14.89 0.81
C ARG A 407 10.75 -14.57 2.00
N ARG A 408 11.28 -13.35 2.09
CA ARG A 408 12.08 -12.91 3.26
C ARG A 408 11.23 -12.77 4.51
N ILE A 409 10.02 -12.21 4.39
CA ILE A 409 9.07 -12.11 5.52
C ILE A 409 8.73 -13.52 6.03
N TYR A 410 8.40 -14.45 5.13
CA TYR A 410 8.09 -15.83 5.49
C TYR A 410 9.27 -16.52 6.19
N GLN A 411 10.51 -16.36 5.69
CA GLN A 411 11.70 -16.94 6.33
C GLN A 411 11.89 -16.47 7.78
N GLU A 412 11.70 -15.18 8.08
CA GLU A 412 11.79 -14.67 9.46
C GLU A 412 10.64 -15.19 10.34
N VAL A 413 9.43 -15.36 9.78
CA VAL A 413 8.27 -15.93 10.49
C VAL A 413 8.45 -17.43 10.78
N GLU A 414 9.04 -18.19 9.87
CA GLU A 414 9.41 -19.59 10.12
C GLU A 414 10.55 -19.71 11.13
N ALA A 415 11.55 -18.82 11.07
CA ALA A 415 12.65 -18.80 12.02
C ALA A 415 12.16 -18.54 13.46
N VAL A 416 11.25 -17.58 13.66
CA VAL A 416 10.66 -17.35 14.99
C VAL A 416 9.75 -18.50 15.44
N ARG A 417 9.03 -19.15 14.52
CA ARG A 417 8.22 -20.34 14.82
C ARG A 417 9.08 -21.50 15.30
N GLU A 418 10.18 -21.80 14.61
CA GLU A 418 11.09 -22.89 15.02
C GLU A 418 11.83 -22.54 16.33
N ALA A 419 12.16 -21.26 16.57
CA ALA A 419 12.68 -20.81 17.86
C ALA A 419 11.66 -21.03 19.01
N ALA A 420 10.38 -20.65 18.81
CA ALA A 420 9.32 -20.88 19.79
C ALA A 420 9.11 -22.38 20.07
N LYS A 421 9.13 -23.21 19.01
CA LYS A 421 9.04 -24.67 19.10
C LYS A 421 10.22 -25.29 19.85
N ALA A 422 11.44 -24.81 19.63
CA ALA A 422 12.64 -25.22 20.37
C ALA A 422 12.55 -24.83 21.87
N ALA A 423 11.92 -23.69 22.17
CA ALA A 423 11.61 -23.24 23.54
C ALA A 423 10.41 -23.96 24.19
N GLY A 424 9.88 -25.05 23.60
CA GLY A 424 8.77 -25.84 24.15
C GLY A 424 7.37 -25.30 23.82
N ALA A 425 7.25 -24.14 23.18
CA ALA A 425 6.00 -23.48 22.81
C ALA A 425 5.37 -24.02 21.50
N SER A 426 5.53 -25.31 21.21
CA SER A 426 5.14 -25.97 19.94
C SER A 426 3.64 -26.21 19.76
N THR A 427 2.85 -26.09 20.81
CA THR A 427 1.38 -26.25 20.80
C THR A 427 0.75 -25.20 21.72
N ALA A 428 -0.56 -24.93 21.62
CA ALA A 428 -1.23 -24.01 22.55
C ALA A 428 -1.10 -24.44 24.02
N ALA A 429 -1.11 -25.76 24.30
CA ALA A 429 -0.87 -26.30 25.63
C ALA A 429 0.60 -26.20 26.06
N GLY A 430 1.55 -26.44 25.13
CA GLY A 430 2.98 -26.27 25.38
C GLY A 430 3.38 -24.82 25.62
N TYR A 431 2.79 -23.88 24.88
CA TYR A 431 2.93 -22.43 25.09
C TYR A 431 2.41 -22.04 26.48
N ALA A 432 1.18 -22.44 26.83
CA ALA A 432 0.63 -22.18 28.16
C ALA A 432 1.50 -22.79 29.28
N ALA A 433 1.97 -24.03 29.11
CA ALA A 433 2.86 -24.68 30.07
C ALA A 433 4.20 -23.95 30.20
N ALA A 434 4.84 -23.58 29.08
CA ALA A 434 6.12 -22.88 29.06
C ALA A 434 6.04 -21.47 29.67
N VAL A 435 4.91 -20.77 29.50
CA VAL A 435 4.64 -19.48 30.16
C VAL A 435 4.47 -19.64 31.69
N THR A 436 3.92 -20.77 32.15
CA THR A 436 3.72 -21.04 33.59
C THR A 436 4.90 -21.72 34.30
N GLY A 437 5.79 -22.39 33.56
CA GLY A 437 6.84 -23.26 34.09
C GLY A 437 8.25 -22.72 33.86
N ALA A 438 8.76 -21.96 34.83
CA ALA A 438 10.18 -21.68 35.05
C ALA A 438 11.04 -21.31 33.81
N GLY A 439 10.83 -20.12 33.25
CA GLY A 439 11.78 -19.52 32.31
C GLY A 439 11.22 -18.33 31.53
N VAL A 440 11.67 -17.11 31.83
CA VAL A 440 11.13 -15.85 31.26
C VAL A 440 11.24 -15.78 29.72
N ALA A 441 12.10 -16.59 29.10
CA ALA A 441 12.37 -16.58 27.66
C ALA A 441 11.24 -17.15 26.77
N SER A 442 10.42 -18.08 27.25
CA SER A 442 9.38 -18.73 26.42
C SER A 442 8.18 -17.80 26.15
N ALA A 443 7.87 -16.92 27.08
CA ALA A 443 6.79 -15.93 27.01
C ALA A 443 7.09 -14.75 26.07
N GLN A 444 8.27 -14.72 25.46
CA GLN A 444 8.78 -13.62 24.62
C GLN A 444 8.76 -13.93 23.12
N LEU A 445 8.26 -15.10 22.70
CA LEU A 445 8.18 -15.48 21.28
C LEU A 445 6.71 -15.65 20.81
N PRO A 446 6.37 -15.37 19.54
CA PRO A 446 5.02 -15.52 19.02
C PRO A 446 4.53 -16.97 19.02
N ALA A 447 3.28 -17.18 19.42
CA ALA A 447 2.61 -18.46 19.27
C ALA A 447 2.49 -18.88 17.78
N PRO A 448 2.62 -20.18 17.43
CA PRO A 448 2.58 -20.64 16.03
C PRO A 448 1.35 -20.20 15.23
N ALA A 449 0.19 -20.07 15.89
CA ALA A 449 -1.05 -19.62 15.26
C ALA A 449 -0.96 -18.16 14.76
N GLU A 450 -0.22 -17.27 15.44
CA GLU A 450 -0.02 -15.90 14.98
C GLU A 450 0.88 -15.85 13.74
N CYS A 451 1.91 -16.72 13.68
CA CYS A 451 2.72 -16.94 12.49
C CYS A 451 1.87 -17.45 11.31
N ASP A 452 0.96 -18.39 11.55
CA ASP A 452 0.02 -18.90 10.54
C ASP A 452 -0.89 -17.79 10.00
N TRP A 453 -1.38 -16.91 10.87
CA TRP A 453 -2.18 -15.75 10.46
C TRP A 453 -1.38 -14.78 9.60
N LEU A 454 -0.12 -14.48 9.93
CA LEU A 454 0.72 -13.62 9.08
C LEU A 454 1.04 -14.28 7.73
N ALA A 455 1.43 -15.56 7.72
CA ALA A 455 1.68 -16.32 6.50
C ALA A 455 0.41 -16.39 5.60
N MET A 456 -0.78 -16.48 6.19
CA MET A 456 -2.04 -16.39 5.46
C MET A 456 -2.19 -15.05 4.72
N HIS A 457 -1.73 -13.92 5.27
CA HIS A 457 -1.82 -12.62 4.59
C HIS A 457 -0.88 -12.50 3.39
N LEU A 458 0.29 -13.12 3.46
CA LEU A 458 1.19 -13.25 2.30
C LEU A 458 0.53 -14.11 1.21
N CYS A 459 -0.11 -15.22 1.59
CA CYS A 459 -0.88 -16.05 0.66
C CYS A 459 -2.10 -15.31 0.05
N ILE A 460 -2.74 -14.42 0.80
CA ILE A 460 -3.80 -13.53 0.29
C ILE A 460 -3.25 -12.58 -0.78
N ARG A 461 -2.06 -12.01 -0.59
CA ARG A 461 -1.41 -11.16 -1.60
C ARG A 461 -1.12 -11.95 -2.88
N ASP A 462 -0.54 -13.14 -2.76
CA ASP A 462 -0.28 -14.03 -3.90
C ASP A 462 -1.55 -14.36 -4.68
N PHE A 463 -2.66 -14.67 -3.99
CA PHE A 463 -3.94 -14.97 -4.63
C PHE A 463 -4.44 -13.82 -5.51
N TRP A 464 -4.26 -12.56 -5.10
CA TRP A 464 -4.64 -11.40 -5.91
C TRP A 464 -3.74 -11.27 -7.14
N THR A 465 -2.42 -11.47 -7.00
CA THR A 465 -1.48 -11.52 -8.13
C THR A 465 -1.87 -12.61 -9.14
N TYR A 466 -2.25 -13.80 -8.68
CA TYR A 466 -2.68 -14.89 -9.57
C TYR A 466 -4.10 -14.70 -10.12
N THR A 467 -4.98 -14.01 -9.40
CA THR A 467 -6.30 -13.62 -9.91
C THR A 467 -6.14 -12.66 -11.09
N VAL A 468 -5.22 -11.69 -10.99
CA VAL A 468 -4.87 -10.81 -12.12
C VAL A 468 -4.33 -11.60 -13.32
N LEU A 469 -3.35 -12.49 -13.11
CA LEU A 469 -2.76 -13.27 -14.21
C LEU A 469 -3.80 -14.16 -14.93
N LYS A 470 -4.85 -14.57 -14.23
CA LYS A 470 -5.97 -15.33 -14.76
C LYS A 470 -7.00 -14.47 -15.48
N GLU A 471 -7.54 -13.45 -14.82
CA GLU A 471 -8.71 -12.71 -15.31
C GLU A 471 -8.32 -11.50 -16.21
N GLY A 472 -7.04 -11.09 -16.19
CA GLY A 472 -6.48 -10.04 -17.03
C GLY A 472 -7.20 -8.71 -16.89
N MET A 473 -7.48 -8.06 -18.03
CA MET A 473 -8.14 -6.75 -18.08
C MET A 473 -9.55 -6.73 -17.47
N ALA A 474 -10.19 -7.88 -17.23
CA ALA A 474 -11.47 -7.93 -16.51
C ALA A 474 -11.36 -7.41 -15.07
N THR A 475 -10.16 -7.40 -14.49
CA THR A 475 -9.91 -6.79 -13.17
C THR A 475 -10.00 -5.26 -13.16
N LEU A 476 -9.93 -4.60 -14.33
CA LEU A 476 -9.99 -3.14 -14.51
C LEU A 476 -11.32 -2.67 -15.16
N ASP A 477 -12.14 -3.59 -15.64
CA ASP A 477 -13.43 -3.32 -16.28
C ASP A 477 -14.51 -2.93 -15.24
N GLU A 478 -15.44 -2.04 -15.56
CA GLU A 478 -16.49 -1.60 -14.61
C GLU A 478 -17.35 -2.75 -14.07
N ARG A 479 -17.48 -3.84 -14.84
CA ARG A 479 -18.21 -5.08 -14.51
C ARG A 479 -17.40 -6.04 -13.62
N GLY A 480 -16.13 -5.74 -13.41
CA GLY A 480 -15.15 -6.58 -12.72
C GLY A 480 -15.01 -7.99 -13.28
N ILE A 481 -14.33 -8.85 -12.54
CA ILE A 481 -14.11 -10.26 -12.90
C ILE A 481 -15.40 -11.11 -12.91
N VAL A 482 -16.49 -10.61 -12.29
CA VAL A 482 -17.83 -11.21 -12.38
C VAL A 482 -18.48 -10.97 -13.76
N GLY A 483 -18.08 -9.91 -14.48
CA GLY A 483 -18.48 -9.64 -15.86
C GLY A 483 -19.94 -9.25 -16.07
N GLN A 484 -20.72 -9.07 -14.99
CA GLN A 484 -22.12 -8.67 -15.06
C GLN A 484 -22.26 -7.14 -15.13
N PRO A 485 -23.19 -6.61 -15.95
CA PRO A 485 -23.41 -5.17 -16.04
C PRO A 485 -23.96 -4.60 -14.72
N VAL A 486 -23.35 -3.50 -14.26
CA VAL A 486 -23.81 -2.73 -13.10
C VAL A 486 -24.01 -1.28 -13.54
N ASN A 487 -25.17 -0.70 -13.21
CA ASN A 487 -25.46 0.70 -13.53
C ASN A 487 -24.84 1.63 -12.46
N TRP A 488 -23.53 1.85 -12.57
CA TRP A 488 -22.79 2.73 -11.67
C TRP A 488 -23.21 4.20 -11.81
N ARG A 489 -23.39 4.87 -10.67
CA ARG A 489 -23.56 6.33 -10.61
C ARG A 489 -22.22 7.01 -10.88
N ARG A 490 -22.34 8.24 -11.40
CA ARG A 490 -21.21 9.10 -11.74
C ARG A 490 -21.45 10.53 -11.24
N ASP A 491 -21.59 10.65 -9.92
CA ASP A 491 -21.95 11.89 -9.21
C ASP A 491 -20.69 12.55 -8.62
N GLU A 492 -20.24 13.62 -9.27
CA GLU A 492 -19.00 14.32 -8.91
C GLU A 492 -19.06 14.98 -7.53
N GLU A 493 -20.22 15.45 -7.06
CA GLU A 493 -20.33 16.05 -5.73
C GLU A 493 -20.15 14.99 -4.64
N VAL A 494 -20.79 13.82 -4.81
CA VAL A 494 -20.64 12.68 -3.90
C VAL A 494 -19.18 12.21 -3.84
N LEU A 495 -18.49 12.16 -4.99
CA LEU A 495 -17.07 11.80 -5.06
C LEU A 495 -16.17 12.82 -4.36
N LEU A 496 -16.30 14.11 -4.68
CA LEU A 496 -15.50 15.17 -4.07
C LEU A 496 -15.61 15.14 -2.55
N ARG A 497 -16.82 14.87 -2.03
CA ARG A 497 -17.07 14.69 -0.60
C ARG A 497 -16.46 13.41 -0.03
N TRP A 498 -16.36 12.33 -0.80
CA TRP A 498 -15.68 11.10 -0.39
C TRP A 498 -14.16 11.26 -0.39
N CYS A 499 -13.58 11.75 -1.49
CA CYS A 499 -12.14 12.03 -1.65
C CYS A 499 -11.59 12.93 -0.55
N ALA A 500 -12.27 14.03 -0.24
CA ALA A 500 -11.83 15.00 0.78
C ALA A 500 -12.16 14.61 2.24
N GLY A 501 -12.76 13.44 2.49
CA GLY A 501 -13.21 13.05 3.84
C GLY A 501 -14.23 14.03 4.42
N ARG A 502 -15.31 14.28 3.66
CA ARG A 502 -16.44 15.16 3.98
C ARG A 502 -17.80 14.50 3.68
N THR A 503 -17.87 13.18 3.82
CA THR A 503 -19.10 12.39 3.69
C THR A 503 -20.09 12.67 4.81
N GLY A 504 -19.63 13.17 5.96
CA GLY A 504 -20.44 13.28 7.17
C GLY A 504 -20.55 11.95 7.93
N LEU A 505 -19.74 10.94 7.59
CA LEU A 505 -19.60 9.68 8.30
C LEU A 505 -18.18 9.61 8.92
N PRO A 506 -18.04 9.87 10.23
CA PRO A 506 -16.74 10.12 10.87
C PRO A 506 -15.69 9.03 10.65
N PHE A 507 -16.07 7.75 10.70
CA PHE A 507 -15.12 6.66 10.47
C PHE A 507 -14.59 6.62 9.03
N VAL A 508 -15.39 7.01 8.04
CA VAL A 508 -14.95 7.10 6.64
C VAL A 508 -14.11 8.35 6.44
N ASP A 509 -14.58 9.50 6.92
CA ASP A 509 -13.90 10.78 6.76
C ASP A 509 -12.51 10.78 7.40
N ALA A 510 -12.36 10.19 8.59
CA ALA A 510 -11.08 10.06 9.26
C ALA A 510 -10.08 9.19 8.47
N ASN A 511 -10.53 8.06 7.91
CA ASN A 511 -9.68 7.20 7.07
C ASN A 511 -9.29 7.90 5.75
N MET A 512 -10.22 8.59 5.08
CA MET A 512 -9.92 9.29 3.83
C MET A 512 -8.89 10.42 4.04
N ARG A 513 -8.98 11.15 5.16
CA ARG A 513 -7.97 12.15 5.55
C ARG A 513 -6.62 11.52 5.94
N GLU A 514 -6.61 10.38 6.63
CA GLU A 514 -5.37 9.60 6.89
C GLU A 514 -4.69 9.23 5.57
N LEU A 515 -5.43 8.66 4.61
CA LEU A 515 -4.90 8.30 3.29
C LEU A 515 -4.33 9.50 2.54
N ALA A 516 -5.09 10.60 2.47
CA ALA A 516 -4.70 11.79 1.74
C ALA A 516 -3.41 12.43 2.29
N ALA A 517 -3.22 12.44 3.62
CA ALA A 517 -2.07 13.06 4.27
C ALA A 517 -0.85 12.14 4.41
N THR A 518 -1.05 10.82 4.51
CA THR A 518 0.03 9.87 4.88
C THR A 518 0.33 8.82 3.81
N GLY A 519 -0.59 8.62 2.86
CA GLY A 519 -0.50 7.58 1.85
C GLY A 519 -0.68 6.17 2.41
N TRP A 520 -1.11 6.06 3.67
CA TRP A 520 -1.47 4.80 4.30
C TRP A 520 -2.90 4.84 4.83
N MET A 521 -3.54 3.68 4.84
CA MET A 521 -4.84 3.49 5.48
C MET A 521 -4.91 2.07 6.02
N SER A 522 -5.48 1.91 7.22
CA SER A 522 -5.72 0.60 7.83
C SER A 522 -6.55 -0.32 6.93
N ASN A 523 -6.26 -1.63 6.90
CA ASN A 523 -7.07 -2.58 6.12
C ASN A 523 -8.57 -2.51 6.50
N ARG A 524 -8.89 -2.21 7.78
CA ARG A 524 -10.28 -2.01 8.21
C ARG A 524 -10.89 -0.75 7.58
N GLY A 525 -10.13 0.34 7.49
CA GLY A 525 -10.49 1.55 6.75
C GLY A 525 -10.81 1.26 5.29
N ARG A 526 -9.87 0.64 4.55
CA ARG A 526 -10.02 0.38 3.10
C ARG A 526 -11.31 -0.39 2.79
N GLN A 527 -11.63 -1.40 3.62
CA GLN A 527 -12.88 -2.18 3.51
C GLN A 527 -14.14 -1.33 3.67
N ASN A 528 -14.12 -0.35 4.57
CA ASN A 528 -15.27 0.51 4.86
C ASN A 528 -15.46 1.59 3.79
N VAL A 529 -14.39 2.31 3.42
CA VAL A 529 -14.50 3.40 2.44
C VAL A 529 -14.85 2.87 1.04
N ALA A 530 -14.33 1.71 0.65
CA ALA A 530 -14.66 1.04 -0.61
C ALA A 530 -16.10 0.49 -0.62
N SER A 531 -16.55 -0.12 0.49
CA SER A 531 -17.94 -0.56 0.63
C SER A 531 -18.91 0.61 0.55
N LEU A 532 -18.64 1.73 1.23
CA LEU A 532 -19.51 2.90 1.17
C LEU A 532 -19.61 3.41 -0.28
N LEU A 533 -18.47 3.60 -0.95
CA LEU A 533 -18.44 4.13 -2.32
C LEU A 533 -19.26 3.28 -3.30
N ALA A 534 -19.04 1.96 -3.30
CA ALA A 534 -19.64 1.07 -4.28
C ALA A 534 -21.05 0.56 -3.89
N LYS A 535 -21.34 0.31 -2.60
CA LYS A 535 -22.60 -0.36 -2.19
C LYS A 535 -23.65 0.58 -1.61
N ASP A 536 -23.21 1.66 -0.97
CA ASP A 536 -24.11 2.62 -0.33
C ASP A 536 -24.35 3.83 -1.25
N LEU A 537 -23.28 4.37 -1.84
CA LEU A 537 -23.32 5.51 -2.77
C LEU A 537 -23.50 5.09 -4.24
N GLN A 538 -23.29 3.80 -4.54
CA GLN A 538 -23.41 3.20 -5.87
C GLN A 538 -22.53 3.88 -6.95
N GLN A 539 -21.43 4.52 -6.57
CA GLN A 539 -20.51 5.17 -7.51
C GLN A 539 -19.64 4.12 -8.22
N ASP A 540 -19.16 4.47 -9.41
CA ASP A 540 -18.17 3.66 -10.15
C ASP A 540 -16.95 3.40 -9.28
N TRP A 541 -16.72 2.12 -8.96
CA TRP A 541 -15.68 1.70 -8.02
C TRP A 541 -14.27 2.03 -8.53
N ARG A 542 -14.09 2.16 -9.85
CA ARG A 542 -12.78 2.40 -10.48
C ARG A 542 -12.19 3.74 -10.09
N TRP A 543 -13.02 4.77 -9.91
CA TRP A 543 -12.57 6.07 -9.39
C TRP A 543 -12.01 5.98 -7.97
N GLY A 544 -12.59 5.11 -7.14
CA GLY A 544 -12.03 4.77 -5.84
C GLY A 544 -10.70 4.01 -5.96
N ALA A 545 -10.61 3.06 -6.89
CA ALA A 545 -9.38 2.30 -7.16
C ALA A 545 -8.25 3.20 -7.67
N GLU A 546 -8.51 4.10 -8.62
CA GLU A 546 -7.57 5.07 -9.17
C GLU A 546 -7.09 6.07 -8.11
N LEU A 547 -7.98 6.63 -7.28
CA LEU A 547 -7.57 7.50 -6.17
C LEU A 547 -6.66 6.76 -5.18
N PHE A 548 -7.03 5.52 -4.82
CA PHE A 548 -6.19 4.67 -3.99
C PHE A 548 -4.84 4.36 -4.65
N GLU A 549 -4.82 4.17 -5.97
CA GLU A 549 -3.58 3.97 -6.71
C GLU A 549 -2.68 5.20 -6.64
N CYS A 550 -3.26 6.40 -6.72
CA CYS A 550 -2.55 7.67 -6.64
C CYS A 550 -1.97 8.00 -5.26
N LEU A 551 -2.66 7.58 -4.19
CA LEU A 551 -2.33 7.98 -2.82
C LEU A 551 -1.55 6.92 -2.04
N LEU A 552 -1.78 5.62 -2.28
CA LEU A 552 -1.17 4.56 -1.47
C LEU A 552 0.34 4.42 -1.68
N LEU A 553 1.09 4.48 -0.58
CA LEU A 553 2.49 4.04 -0.50
C LEU A 553 2.65 2.54 -0.80
N ASP A 554 1.58 1.75 -0.59
CA ASP A 554 1.53 0.31 -0.86
C ASP A 554 0.62 -0.06 -2.04
N SER A 555 0.47 0.87 -2.99
CA SER A 555 -0.22 0.60 -4.25
C SER A 555 0.47 -0.52 -5.02
N ASP A 556 -0.23 -1.64 -5.18
CA ASP A 556 0.11 -2.73 -6.09
C ASP A 556 -1.15 -2.99 -6.91
N VAL A 557 -1.06 -2.93 -8.24
CA VAL A 557 -2.23 -2.98 -9.12
C VAL A 557 -3.07 -4.25 -8.86
N ALA A 558 -2.43 -5.39 -8.66
CA ALA A 558 -3.15 -6.63 -8.43
C ALA A 558 -3.85 -6.65 -7.06
N VAL A 559 -3.17 -6.20 -6.02
CA VAL A 559 -3.77 -6.13 -4.67
C VAL A 559 -4.88 -5.07 -4.62
N ASN A 560 -4.66 -3.88 -5.17
CA ASN A 560 -5.61 -2.76 -5.14
C ASN A 560 -6.89 -3.12 -5.89
N TYR A 561 -6.80 -3.39 -7.19
CA TYR A 561 -7.97 -3.59 -8.04
C TYR A 561 -8.75 -4.87 -7.68
N CYS A 562 -8.08 -5.96 -7.27
CA CYS A 562 -8.81 -7.16 -6.82
C CYS A 562 -9.56 -6.95 -5.49
N ASN A 563 -8.99 -6.19 -4.54
CA ASN A 563 -9.74 -5.85 -3.32
C ASN A 563 -10.91 -4.91 -3.64
N TRP A 564 -10.73 -3.95 -4.54
CA TRP A 564 -11.83 -3.10 -5.01
C TRP A 564 -12.95 -3.91 -5.68
N ASN A 565 -12.63 -4.82 -6.61
CA ASN A 565 -13.59 -5.76 -7.19
C ASN A 565 -14.37 -6.52 -6.09
N TYR A 566 -13.64 -7.07 -5.10
CA TYR A 566 -14.19 -7.83 -4.00
C TYR A 566 -15.15 -7.02 -3.11
N PHE A 567 -14.78 -5.78 -2.74
CA PHE A 567 -15.62 -4.93 -1.89
C PHE A 567 -16.75 -4.22 -2.64
N ALA A 568 -16.59 -3.96 -3.95
CA ALA A 568 -17.66 -3.47 -4.82
C ALA A 568 -18.71 -4.54 -5.14
N GLY A 569 -18.39 -5.84 -4.98
CA GLY A 569 -19.30 -6.94 -5.28
C GLY A 569 -19.26 -7.43 -6.74
N VAL A 570 -18.29 -6.94 -7.52
CA VAL A 570 -17.97 -7.41 -8.89
C VAL A 570 -16.77 -8.38 -8.92
N GLY A 571 -16.35 -8.85 -7.74
CA GLY A 571 -15.29 -9.82 -7.54
C GLY A 571 -15.72 -11.09 -6.83
N ASN A 572 -14.74 -11.94 -6.49
CA ASN A 572 -14.95 -13.25 -5.89
C ASN A 572 -15.34 -13.22 -4.39
N ASP A 573 -16.30 -12.37 -3.98
CA ASP A 573 -16.92 -12.46 -2.65
C ASP A 573 -18.26 -13.22 -2.68
N PRO A 574 -18.29 -14.54 -2.35
CA PRO A 574 -19.52 -15.31 -2.31
C PRO A 574 -20.50 -14.87 -1.20
N ARG A 575 -20.13 -13.89 -0.36
CA ARG A 575 -20.98 -13.36 0.73
C ARG A 575 -21.51 -11.95 0.47
N ASN A 576 -21.11 -11.30 -0.61
CA ASN A 576 -21.45 -9.93 -1.00
C ASN A 576 -21.60 -8.94 0.18
N ARG A 577 -20.56 -8.79 1.02
CA ARG A 577 -20.69 -8.03 2.28
C ARG A 577 -20.81 -6.51 2.06
N ARG A 578 -21.75 -5.85 2.77
CA ARG A 578 -21.87 -4.39 2.94
C ARG A 578 -21.43 -4.03 4.37
N PHE A 579 -20.59 -3.01 4.52
CA PHE A 579 -20.05 -2.57 5.81
C PHE A 579 -20.82 -1.37 6.34
N LYS A 580 -21.48 -1.54 7.49
CA LYS A 580 -22.20 -0.47 8.20
C LYS A 580 -21.22 0.43 8.94
N THR A 581 -20.90 1.58 8.36
CA THR A 581 -19.71 2.38 8.71
C THR A 581 -19.72 2.91 10.16
N VAL A 582 -20.88 3.30 10.70
CA VAL A 582 -21.02 3.76 12.10
C VAL A 582 -20.75 2.61 13.08
N THR A 583 -21.35 1.45 12.85
CA THR A 583 -21.10 0.23 13.65
C THR A 583 -19.65 -0.24 13.54
N GLN A 584 -19.01 -0.05 12.38
CA GLN A 584 -17.60 -0.39 12.20
C GLN A 584 -16.67 0.58 12.95
N GLY A 585 -16.98 1.88 12.99
CA GLY A 585 -16.28 2.85 13.84
C GLY A 585 -16.38 2.48 15.32
N MET A 586 -17.60 2.28 15.82
CA MET A 586 -17.85 1.85 17.22
C MET A 586 -17.14 0.54 17.60
N GLN A 587 -16.90 -0.37 16.64
CA GLN A 587 -16.25 -1.66 16.89
C GLN A 587 -14.72 -1.62 16.79
N TYR A 588 -14.15 -0.81 15.89
CA TYR A 588 -12.72 -0.85 15.54
C TYR A 588 -11.94 0.42 15.87
N ASP A 589 -12.63 1.42 16.41
CA ASP A 589 -12.13 2.68 16.96
C ASP A 589 -13.01 3.06 18.19
N GLU A 590 -13.16 2.15 19.15
CA GLU A 590 -14.12 2.27 20.29
C GLU A 590 -14.01 3.60 21.04
N ASP A 591 -12.79 4.02 21.39
CA ASP A 591 -12.48 5.31 22.04
C ASP A 591 -12.51 6.53 21.10
N ALA A 592 -12.88 6.31 19.82
CA ALA A 592 -12.93 7.31 18.76
C ALA A 592 -11.63 8.11 18.60
N VAL A 593 -10.49 7.41 18.63
CA VAL A 593 -9.15 7.99 18.56
C VAL A 593 -8.80 8.33 17.12
N LEU A 594 -9.13 7.48 16.14
CA LEU A 594 -8.97 7.80 14.71
C LEU A 594 -9.78 9.05 14.36
N ALA A 595 -11.06 9.07 14.78
CA ALA A 595 -11.94 10.19 14.57
C ALA A 595 -11.38 11.49 15.19
N ALA A 596 -10.94 11.48 16.46
CA ALA A 596 -10.39 12.68 17.10
C ALA A 596 -9.07 13.16 16.46
N THR A 597 -8.27 12.25 15.90
CA THR A 597 -6.94 12.54 15.32
C THR A 597 -7.05 13.20 13.93
N TRP A 598 -8.02 12.77 13.13
CA TRP A 598 -8.20 13.20 11.73
C TRP A 598 -9.38 14.16 11.52
N LEU A 599 -10.31 14.22 12.47
CA LEU A 599 -11.44 15.15 12.52
C LEU A 599 -11.33 16.02 13.78
N PRO A 600 -10.36 16.97 13.85
CA PRO A 600 -10.19 17.85 15.02
C PRO A 600 -11.46 18.64 15.35
N GLU A 601 -12.31 18.92 14.35
CA GLU A 601 -13.63 19.55 14.54
C GLU A 601 -14.59 18.72 15.41
N LEU A 602 -14.39 17.40 15.52
CA LEU A 602 -15.16 16.49 16.38
C LEU A 602 -14.42 16.09 17.67
N ALA A 603 -13.14 16.45 17.85
CA ALA A 603 -12.33 15.95 18.96
C ALA A 603 -12.88 16.32 20.36
N CYS A 604 -13.58 17.44 20.47
CA CYS A 604 -14.25 17.88 21.70
C CYS A 604 -15.46 17.00 22.12
N LEU A 605 -16.04 16.23 21.20
CA LEU A 605 -17.17 15.36 21.48
C LEU A 605 -16.73 14.11 22.26
N PRO A 606 -17.59 13.52 23.11
CA PRO A 606 -17.34 12.20 23.69
C PRO A 606 -17.36 11.10 22.59
N PRO A 607 -16.66 9.95 22.77
CA PRO A 607 -16.43 8.97 21.71
C PRO A 607 -17.69 8.50 20.95
N ARG A 608 -18.80 8.25 21.66
CA ARG A 608 -20.09 7.88 21.05
C ARG A 608 -20.61 8.96 20.09
N LEU A 609 -20.50 10.24 20.46
CA LEU A 609 -20.88 11.37 19.61
C LEU A 609 -19.86 11.67 18.52
N ARG A 610 -18.57 11.30 18.68
CA ARG A 610 -17.62 11.34 17.56
C ARG A 610 -17.99 10.36 16.45
N HIS A 611 -18.55 9.19 16.78
CA HIS A 611 -19.03 8.23 15.78
C HIS A 611 -20.41 8.58 15.19
N ALA A 612 -21.24 9.29 15.94
CA ALA A 612 -22.60 9.67 15.54
C ALA A 612 -22.98 11.10 15.97
N PRO A 613 -22.35 12.14 15.40
CA PRO A 613 -22.54 13.53 15.84
C PRO A 613 -23.94 14.09 15.54
N TRP A 614 -24.69 13.47 14.62
CA TRP A 614 -26.12 13.75 14.36
C TRP A 614 -27.07 13.21 15.44
N SER A 615 -26.56 12.55 16.49
CA SER A 615 -27.38 12.11 17.62
C SER A 615 -28.06 13.32 18.30
N ASN A 616 -29.32 13.13 18.66
CA ASN A 616 -30.09 14.13 19.42
C ASN A 616 -30.09 13.85 20.92
N GLU A 617 -29.58 12.68 21.33
CA GLU A 617 -29.59 12.21 22.70
C GLU A 617 -28.22 12.41 23.35
N LEU A 618 -28.22 12.89 24.59
CA LEU A 618 -27.07 12.92 25.49
C LEU A 618 -27.28 11.92 26.62
N LEU A 619 -26.30 11.06 26.86
CA LEU A 619 -26.23 10.22 28.05
C LEU A 619 -25.94 11.09 29.30
N PRO A 620 -26.25 10.63 30.53
CA PRO A 620 -26.08 11.45 31.74
C PRO A 620 -24.67 12.04 31.90
N ALA A 621 -23.63 11.22 31.76
CA ALA A 621 -22.23 11.68 31.82
C ALA A 621 -21.85 12.67 30.69
N GLU A 622 -22.48 12.56 29.52
CA GLU A 622 -22.25 13.49 28.41
C GLU A 622 -22.93 14.85 28.67
N LYS A 623 -24.08 14.87 29.36
CA LYS A 623 -24.72 16.11 29.83
C LYS A 623 -23.83 16.84 30.86
N GLU A 624 -23.27 16.10 31.81
CA GLU A 624 -22.33 16.65 32.80
C GLU A 624 -21.07 17.22 32.12
N ALA A 625 -20.51 16.50 31.14
CA ALA A 625 -19.36 16.97 30.35
C ALA A 625 -19.69 18.25 29.55
N ALA A 626 -20.85 18.32 28.89
CA ALA A 626 -21.28 19.51 28.16
C ALA A 626 -21.43 20.74 29.07
N VAL A 627 -22.04 20.57 30.26
CA VAL A 627 -22.16 21.63 31.27
C VAL A 627 -20.79 22.07 31.78
N ALA A 628 -19.89 21.14 32.09
CA ALA A 628 -18.54 21.44 32.55
C ALA A 628 -17.76 22.26 31.50
N MET A 629 -17.89 21.91 30.21
CA MET A 629 -17.25 22.63 29.12
C MET A 629 -17.84 24.04 28.94
N ALA A 630 -19.17 24.20 28.97
CA ALA A 630 -19.82 25.52 28.89
C ALA A 630 -19.36 26.45 30.03
N VAL A 631 -19.22 25.91 31.26
CA VAL A 631 -18.66 26.65 32.41
C VAL A 631 -17.19 27.04 32.19
N ALA A 632 -16.38 26.15 31.62
CA ALA A 632 -14.98 26.43 31.31
C ALA A 632 -14.83 27.55 30.26
N THR A 633 -15.59 27.48 29.16
CA THR A 633 -15.62 28.51 28.11
C THR A 633 -16.08 29.87 28.65
N THR A 634 -17.10 29.88 29.52
CA THR A 634 -17.58 31.11 30.18
C THR A 634 -16.48 31.71 31.06
N ARG A 635 -15.78 30.89 31.86
CA ARG A 635 -14.66 31.34 32.71
C ARG A 635 -13.50 31.92 31.87
N ALA A 636 -13.13 31.26 30.77
CA ALA A 636 -12.11 31.75 29.86
C ALA A 636 -12.49 33.11 29.24
N GLY A 637 -13.76 33.27 28.82
CA GLY A 637 -14.28 34.56 28.34
C GLY A 637 -14.19 35.67 29.39
N THR A 638 -14.58 35.40 30.64
CA THR A 638 -14.49 36.39 31.73
C THR A 638 -13.06 36.73 32.16
N ALA A 639 -12.10 35.82 31.96
CA ALA A 639 -10.68 36.06 32.24
C ALA A 639 -10.02 36.94 31.16
N GLY A 640 -10.52 36.90 29.92
CA GLY A 640 -10.04 37.76 28.82
C GLY A 640 -10.50 39.22 28.89
N THR A 641 -11.51 39.55 29.71
CA THR A 641 -12.09 40.90 29.79
C THR A 641 -11.68 41.67 31.04
N ARG A 642 -10.42 42.11 31.09
CA ARG A 642 -9.90 43.09 32.06
C ARG A 642 -8.67 43.78 31.45
N ALA A 643 -8.70 45.05 31.01
CA ALA A 643 -9.79 46.03 30.99
C ALA A 643 -9.55 47.08 29.88
N ALA A 644 -10.63 47.71 29.41
CA ALA A 644 -10.58 49.01 28.73
C ALA A 644 -11.87 49.79 29.07
N PRO A 645 -11.80 50.99 29.67
CA PRO A 645 -12.99 51.78 29.97
C PRO A 645 -13.35 52.67 28.77
N GLY A 646 -14.49 52.41 28.15
CA GLY A 646 -15.02 53.21 27.04
C GLY A 646 -16.42 52.75 26.66
N GLY A 647 -17.44 53.46 27.13
CA GLY A 647 -18.83 53.04 26.96
C GLY A 647 -19.40 53.34 25.57
N ALA A 648 -20.20 52.42 25.04
CA ALA A 648 -21.22 52.70 24.03
C ALA A 648 -22.37 51.70 24.18
N ASN A 649 -23.61 52.18 24.09
CA ASN A 649 -24.81 51.35 24.15
C ASN A 649 -24.88 50.37 22.96
N ALA A 650 -25.26 49.12 23.23
CA ALA A 650 -25.89 48.25 22.26
C ALA A 650 -27.15 47.64 22.89
N SER A 651 -28.30 47.86 22.26
CA SER A 651 -29.62 47.52 22.78
C SER A 651 -29.85 46.01 22.91
N ALA A 652 -30.41 45.57 24.03
CA ALA A 652 -30.90 44.21 24.19
C ALA A 652 -32.06 43.94 23.23
N GLY A 653 -31.84 43.08 22.22
CA GLY A 653 -32.90 42.50 21.41
C GLY A 653 -33.62 41.40 22.21
N SER A 654 -34.92 41.57 22.44
CA SER A 654 -35.77 40.59 23.12
C SER A 654 -35.88 39.29 22.32
N ILE A 655 -35.41 38.18 22.87
CA ILE A 655 -35.77 36.84 22.39
C ILE A 655 -37.16 36.52 22.95
N GLU A 656 -38.19 36.69 22.12
CA GLU A 656 -39.54 36.24 22.46
C GLU A 656 -39.63 34.71 22.47
N SER A 657 -40.37 34.19 23.43
CA SER A 657 -40.64 32.76 23.60
C SER A 657 -41.73 32.28 22.64
N GLY A 658 -41.44 31.28 21.80
CA GLY A 658 -42.47 30.60 21.01
C GLY A 658 -42.01 29.32 20.30
N GLY A 659 -42.64 28.19 20.62
CA GLY A 659 -42.70 27.01 19.74
C GLY A 659 -41.57 25.97 19.85
N LEU A 660 -41.60 25.10 20.88
CA LEU A 660 -40.93 23.79 20.77
C LEU A 660 -41.73 22.86 19.83
N ALA A 661 -41.11 22.40 18.74
CA ALA A 661 -41.19 21.01 18.23
C ALA A 661 -40.46 20.80 16.88
N THR A 662 -39.22 21.28 16.73
CA THR A 662 -38.33 20.76 15.68
C THR A 662 -37.06 20.26 16.36
N VAL A 663 -36.88 18.95 16.44
CA VAL A 663 -35.64 18.36 16.96
C VAL A 663 -34.56 18.58 15.89
N GLN A 664 -33.72 19.61 16.07
CA GLN A 664 -32.58 19.83 15.20
C GLN A 664 -31.65 18.61 15.26
N MET A 665 -31.39 18.02 14.10
CA MET A 665 -30.49 16.86 13.99
C MET A 665 -29.08 17.24 14.47
N GLY A 666 -28.51 16.46 15.39
CA GLY A 666 -27.24 16.80 16.05
C GLY A 666 -27.35 17.71 17.27
N ALA A 667 -28.53 17.82 17.89
CA ALA A 667 -28.72 18.60 19.12
C ALA A 667 -27.72 18.23 20.24
N ALA A 668 -27.25 16.96 20.28
CA ALA A 668 -26.23 16.55 21.24
C ALA A 668 -24.85 17.14 20.94
N ALA A 669 -24.43 17.20 19.67
CA ALA A 669 -23.16 17.83 19.26
C ALA A 669 -23.19 19.36 19.43
N ALA A 670 -24.36 19.98 19.20
CA ALA A 670 -24.54 21.42 19.44
C ALA A 670 -24.33 21.83 20.91
N ALA A 671 -24.63 20.94 21.87
CA ALA A 671 -24.32 21.16 23.28
C ALA A 671 -22.81 21.22 23.59
N PHE A 672 -21.97 20.71 22.67
CA PHE A 672 -20.51 20.83 22.69
C PHE A 672 -19.98 21.93 21.75
N GLY A 673 -20.86 22.78 21.20
CA GLY A 673 -20.49 23.87 20.29
C GLY A 673 -20.27 23.48 18.83
N VAL A 674 -20.46 22.20 18.47
CA VAL A 674 -20.30 21.69 17.10
C VAL A 674 -21.64 21.75 16.36
N VAL A 675 -21.70 22.52 15.28
CA VAL A 675 -22.91 22.70 14.45
C VAL A 675 -22.74 21.95 13.12
N LEU A 676 -23.57 20.94 12.90
CA LEU A 676 -23.58 20.17 11.67
C LEU A 676 -24.03 21.02 10.47
N GLY A 677 -23.45 20.73 9.30
CA GLY A 677 -23.59 21.55 8.09
C GLY A 677 -22.69 22.80 8.07
N ARG A 678 -22.25 23.30 9.24
CA ARG A 678 -21.30 24.42 9.36
C ARG A 678 -19.88 23.93 9.65
N ASP A 679 -19.70 23.23 10.77
CA ASP A 679 -18.39 22.84 11.31
C ASP A 679 -17.98 21.44 10.83
N TYR A 680 -18.96 20.53 10.69
CA TYR A 680 -18.79 19.19 10.14
C TYR A 680 -19.96 18.86 9.20
N PRO A 681 -19.74 18.24 8.02
CA PRO A 681 -20.79 18.03 7.02
C PRO A 681 -21.94 17.13 7.48
N MET A 682 -23.14 17.38 6.94
CA MET A 682 -24.29 16.48 7.09
C MET A 682 -24.04 15.15 6.34
N PRO A 683 -24.46 13.99 6.87
CA PRO A 683 -24.28 12.70 6.22
C PRO A 683 -24.83 12.63 4.79
N ILE A 684 -24.07 12.04 3.86
CA ILE A 684 -24.50 11.78 2.46
C ILE A 684 -25.48 10.61 2.30
N VAL A 685 -25.64 9.79 3.33
CA VAL A 685 -26.57 8.66 3.40
C VAL A 685 -27.28 8.68 4.76
N ASP A 686 -28.44 8.03 4.86
CA ASP A 686 -29.12 7.88 6.15
C ASP A 686 -28.23 7.12 7.15
N PRO A 687 -27.82 7.73 8.28
CA PRO A 687 -26.99 7.06 9.28
C PRO A 687 -27.69 5.89 9.99
N ALA A 688 -29.03 5.82 9.95
CA ALA A 688 -29.76 4.66 10.47
C ALA A 688 -29.44 3.41 9.64
N GLU A 689 -29.27 3.52 8.32
CA GLU A 689 -28.79 2.41 7.48
C GLU A 689 -27.35 2.02 7.83
N GLN A 690 -26.52 2.98 8.23
CA GLN A 690 -25.14 2.76 8.65
C GLN A 690 -24.99 2.18 10.07
N THR A 691 -26.10 1.96 10.78
CA THR A 691 -26.12 1.44 12.16
C THR A 691 -26.73 0.04 12.23
N GLY A 692 -26.14 -0.85 13.01
CA GLY A 692 -26.59 -2.24 13.22
C GLY A 692 -26.13 -2.79 14.57
N THR A 693 -26.53 -4.03 14.89
CA THR A 693 -26.19 -4.70 16.16
C THR A 693 -24.67 -4.95 16.26
N LEU A 694 -24.04 -4.59 17.38
CA LEU A 694 -22.62 -4.85 17.60
C LEU A 694 -22.38 -6.36 17.79
N PRO A 695 -21.23 -6.93 17.36
CA PRO A 695 -20.99 -8.37 17.47
C PRO A 695 -20.99 -8.91 18.91
N ALA A 696 -20.62 -8.09 19.89
CA ALA A 696 -20.71 -8.45 21.31
C ALA A 696 -22.18 -8.63 21.75
N GLU A 697 -23.05 -7.67 21.39
CA GLU A 697 -24.50 -7.75 21.62
C GLU A 697 -25.12 -8.92 20.85
N GLU A 698 -24.69 -9.16 19.62
CA GLU A 698 -25.20 -10.26 18.81
C GLU A 698 -24.81 -11.63 19.40
N LYS A 699 -23.57 -11.75 19.92
CA LYS A 699 -23.07 -12.92 20.64
C LYS A 699 -23.82 -13.10 21.97
N ALA A 700 -24.05 -12.03 22.72
CA ALA A 700 -24.86 -12.05 23.95
C ALA A 700 -26.32 -12.46 23.67
N ARG A 701 -26.94 -11.90 22.62
CA ARG A 701 -28.30 -12.25 22.15
C ARG A 701 -28.39 -13.71 21.69
N LYS A 702 -27.39 -14.21 20.96
CA LYS A 702 -27.29 -15.63 20.56
C LYS A 702 -27.12 -16.54 21.79
N ALA A 703 -26.28 -16.16 22.75
CA ALA A 703 -26.08 -16.90 24.00
C ALA A 703 -27.35 -16.91 24.88
N ALA A 704 -28.05 -15.78 25.01
CA ALA A 704 -29.33 -15.69 25.70
C ALA A 704 -30.41 -16.54 25.01
N LYS A 705 -30.49 -16.51 23.67
CA LYS A 705 -31.41 -17.36 22.88
C LYS A 705 -31.06 -18.85 22.94
N ALA A 706 -29.80 -19.21 23.18
CA ALA A 706 -29.38 -20.58 23.45
C ALA A 706 -29.76 -21.03 24.87
N ARG A 707 -29.58 -20.15 25.88
CA ARG A 707 -30.02 -20.40 27.28
C ARG A 707 -31.54 -20.53 27.39
N GLY A 708 -32.30 -19.72 26.66
CA GLY A 708 -33.76 -19.82 26.55
C GLY A 708 -34.29 -21.02 25.74
N LYS A 709 -33.42 -21.92 25.28
CA LYS A 709 -33.77 -23.17 24.57
C LYS A 709 -33.54 -24.44 25.40
N VAL A 710 -33.26 -24.31 26.71
CA VAL A 710 -33.39 -25.44 27.63
C VAL A 710 -34.88 -25.78 27.72
N LYS A 711 -35.28 -26.91 27.12
CA LYS A 711 -36.60 -27.50 27.39
C LYS A 711 -36.64 -27.93 28.85
N LEU A 712 -37.70 -27.51 29.55
CA LEU A 712 -38.22 -28.22 30.73
C LEU A 712 -38.71 -29.62 30.32
#